data_AF-A0A962BR41-F1
#
_entry.id   AF-A0A962BR41-F1
#
_cell.length_a   1.000
_cell.length_b   1.000
_cell.length_c   1.000
_cell.angle_alpha   90.00
_cell.angle_beta   90.00
_cell.angle_gamma   90.00
#
_symmetry.space_group_name_H-M   'P 1'
#
loop_
_entity.id
_entity.type
_entity.pdbx_description
1 polymer ?
#
loop_
_entity_poly.entity_id
_entity_poly.type
_entity_poly.pdbx_seq_one_letter_code
_entity_poly.pdbx_strand_id
1 'polypeptide(L)'
;MVTKRKKYILSGEEKQEYNGLVSDAFNAANSFTGSEETYEVLMRDLILMEEFVRARNNDIPDEKLEVDFGKQSGRLKNEFNTISDILGHAYNVVYGMLSRISGLKDLLNTLSIGGARIDYSENVYVLTDRGFPSGGDGGRLDENITEFRKQPRLAILIKELNTIGVYTDDMIIRVGKVFENKVRKLPYVIVEIPRLGGKQVAICDQYGEISFVSQEPLHTNVWASHTKNELRALECVQDVAFEAKWPLRICNLLAYGQDRITPVPANRPSVLGSKIDLYEYEQGRVKNTTPLTEEMILQHMIFHFIAHGGKWPQQISGRVETLAGEKWQNWDAALQKGGRGVKTGQSLYKLAKQFVIDEAQKHKTQHGSLPDRNSGALEEYPEITWEMLEDSFLNLTGVARASLNEIFTANELKEKEDITLEDFALREIIQYFRKKGYKRWPNRSLKVPTSDKSEIRWDNLDLRLKRTNKGTGRPDSVSTVIRAFVVDQAKKYNEHHGHFPDKDSGALPDYPDITFEMIDKAYQAQKGLGKKTLERILIEESLIEGETLLSESFIFEHCLRYLKKHKSWPGAESGSIDDIHGENWKRWDGLLIRGQRGLQGDSSIAKLIHSKIAEQAQKFKDTTGTPPNRQSGPLPDYPNTTFEQVGEGFQNIESVGKTSLRRVLIEQGVLEGPAISLALIDTHIMHHLKNHRKWPQTTSGPVEGIEDEHWNIWGEWLSRGGNTQEKTTLRRRIDALVVEQAQKHQIQTGTLPLNGHEVFPDYPDVAFDMADTAYRTLGSFKSSVKNVLARAGLINASTEQTYSPYL
;
A
#
# COMPACT_ATOMS: atom_id res chain seq x y z
N MET A 1 -36.20 40.32 26.28
CA MET A 1 -36.08 41.56 25.49
C MET A 1 -35.67 41.17 24.08
N VAL A 2 -36.53 41.35 23.08
CA VAL A 2 -36.14 41.15 21.67
C VAL A 2 -35.25 42.33 21.29
N THR A 3 -33.94 42.14 21.29
CA THR A 3 -32.99 43.13 20.75
C THR A 3 -33.39 43.37 19.29
N LYS A 4 -33.90 44.58 18.99
CA LYS A 4 -34.19 44.99 17.60
C LYS A 4 -32.90 44.77 16.79
N ARG A 5 -32.92 43.79 15.88
CA ARG A 5 -31.81 43.54 14.95
C ARG A 5 -31.52 44.86 14.22
N LYS A 6 -30.27 45.34 14.31
CA LYS A 6 -29.83 46.46 13.48
C LYS A 6 -29.88 46.00 12.03
N LYS A 7 -30.63 46.71 11.18
CA LYS A 7 -30.72 46.43 9.76
C LYS A 7 -29.35 46.70 9.12
N TYR A 8 -28.69 45.66 8.60
CA TYR A 8 -27.44 45.82 7.85
C TYR A 8 -27.75 46.41 6.46
N ILE A 9 -27.06 47.49 6.10
CA ILE A 9 -27.19 48.14 4.80
C ILE A 9 -25.93 47.85 4.00
N LEU A 10 -26.08 47.16 2.88
CA LEU A 10 -24.97 46.84 1.97
C LEU A 10 -24.39 48.11 1.35
N SER A 11 -23.06 48.21 1.30
CA SER A 11 -22.32 49.21 0.52
C SER A 11 -22.56 49.02 -1.00
N GLY A 12 -22.11 49.98 -1.81
CA GLY A 12 -22.21 49.88 -3.27
C GLY A 12 -21.48 48.65 -3.84
N GLU A 13 -20.28 48.38 -3.33
CA GLU A 13 -19.46 47.22 -3.71
C GLU A 13 -20.08 45.91 -3.21
N GLU A 14 -20.54 45.87 -1.96
CA GLU A 14 -21.19 44.70 -1.37
C GLU A 14 -22.48 44.31 -2.11
N LYS A 15 -23.23 45.30 -2.63
CA LYS A 15 -24.40 45.04 -3.48
C LYS A 15 -24.03 44.36 -4.79
N GLN A 16 -22.93 44.79 -5.41
CA GLN A 16 -22.45 44.20 -6.66
C GLN A 16 -21.92 42.77 -6.42
N GLU A 17 -21.14 42.59 -5.35
CA GLU A 17 -20.61 41.29 -4.93
C GLU A 17 -21.74 40.29 -4.66
N TYR A 18 -22.72 40.66 -3.80
CA TYR A 18 -23.85 39.79 -3.51
C TYR A 18 -24.67 39.49 -4.78
N ASN A 19 -24.90 40.47 -5.66
CA ASN A 19 -25.57 40.22 -6.92
C ASN A 19 -24.81 39.24 -7.82
N GLY A 20 -23.48 39.28 -7.82
CA GLY A 20 -22.62 38.30 -8.50
C GLY A 20 -22.87 36.89 -7.95
N LEU A 21 -22.76 36.72 -6.63
CA LEU A 21 -22.99 35.44 -5.96
C LEU A 21 -24.37 34.83 -6.26
N VAL A 22 -25.44 35.63 -6.18
CA VAL A 22 -26.80 35.14 -6.52
C VAL A 22 -26.94 34.88 -8.04
N SER A 23 -26.17 35.54 -8.89
CA SER A 23 -26.14 35.25 -10.34
C SER A 23 -25.47 33.93 -10.64
N ASP A 24 -24.32 33.69 -10.04
CA ASP A 24 -23.54 32.47 -10.24
C ASP A 24 -24.31 31.27 -9.70
N ALA A 25 -24.84 31.35 -8.48
CA ALA A 25 -25.68 30.30 -7.89
C ALA A 25 -26.95 30.01 -8.72
N PHE A 26 -27.60 31.05 -9.26
CA PHE A 26 -28.79 30.86 -10.11
C PHE A 26 -28.43 30.25 -11.47
N ASN A 27 -27.29 30.62 -12.06
CA ASN A 27 -26.80 30.01 -13.29
C ASN A 27 -26.44 28.54 -13.07
N ALA A 28 -25.74 28.22 -11.98
CA ALA A 28 -25.46 26.86 -11.56
C ALA A 28 -26.76 26.05 -11.36
N ALA A 29 -27.79 26.65 -10.74
CA ALA A 29 -29.11 26.03 -10.58
C ALA A 29 -29.82 25.75 -11.92
N ASN A 30 -29.69 26.63 -12.92
CA ASN A 30 -30.25 26.41 -14.27
C ASN A 30 -29.48 25.34 -15.06
N SER A 31 -28.18 25.21 -14.80
CA SER A 31 -27.32 24.20 -15.40
C SER A 31 -27.30 22.88 -14.63
N PHE A 32 -28.01 22.78 -13.51
CA PHE A 32 -28.09 21.57 -12.71
C PHE A 32 -28.75 20.46 -13.52
N THR A 33 -28.06 19.34 -13.71
CA THR A 33 -28.53 18.20 -14.52
C THR A 33 -29.00 17.03 -13.67
N GLY A 34 -28.80 17.09 -12.35
CA GLY A 34 -29.00 15.98 -11.43
C GLY A 34 -27.72 15.18 -11.15
N SER A 35 -26.63 15.47 -11.86
CA SER A 35 -25.32 14.86 -11.60
C SER A 35 -24.68 15.44 -10.35
N GLU A 36 -23.80 14.67 -9.72
CA GLU A 36 -23.03 15.14 -8.56
C GLU A 36 -22.10 16.31 -8.92
N GLU A 37 -21.49 16.31 -10.11
CA GLU A 37 -20.62 17.40 -10.56
C GLU A 37 -21.38 18.74 -10.62
N THR A 38 -22.57 18.74 -11.21
CA THR A 38 -23.38 19.97 -11.28
C THR A 38 -23.97 20.34 -9.92
N TYR A 39 -24.18 19.37 -9.03
CA TYR A 39 -24.54 19.61 -7.63
C TYR A 39 -23.40 20.29 -6.86
N GLU A 40 -22.16 19.84 -7.01
CA GLU A 40 -20.98 20.44 -6.35
C GLU A 40 -20.77 21.89 -6.79
N VAL A 41 -20.93 22.18 -8.08
CA VAL A 41 -20.88 23.55 -8.60
C VAL A 41 -21.97 24.42 -7.97
N LEU A 42 -23.21 23.93 -7.92
CA LEU A 42 -24.32 24.63 -7.27
C LEU A 42 -24.04 24.88 -5.78
N MET A 43 -23.59 23.85 -5.06
CA MET A 43 -23.33 23.95 -3.62
C MET A 43 -22.18 24.89 -3.31
N ARG A 44 -21.11 24.90 -4.11
CA ARG A 44 -20.01 25.86 -3.96
C ARG A 44 -20.52 27.29 -4.03
N ASP A 45 -21.33 27.60 -5.04
CA ASP A 45 -21.81 28.97 -5.26
C ASP A 45 -22.84 29.38 -4.17
N LEU A 46 -23.65 28.44 -3.66
CA LEU A 46 -24.55 28.67 -2.52
C LEU A 46 -23.80 28.85 -1.20
N ILE A 47 -22.72 28.12 -0.96
CA ILE A 47 -21.88 28.28 0.23
C ILE A 47 -21.26 29.68 0.26
N LEU A 48 -20.74 30.17 -0.88
CA LEU A 48 -20.21 31.54 -0.96
C LEU A 48 -21.29 32.59 -0.66
N MET A 49 -22.52 32.36 -1.13
CA MET A 49 -23.67 33.20 -0.79
C MET A 49 -23.99 33.15 0.72
N GLU A 50 -23.95 31.98 1.35
CA GLU A 50 -24.19 31.81 2.79
C GLU A 50 -23.08 32.47 3.63
N GLU A 51 -21.82 32.28 3.26
CA GLU A 51 -20.65 32.90 3.90
C GLU A 51 -20.73 34.42 3.86
N PHE A 52 -21.17 34.98 2.72
CA PHE A 52 -21.41 36.41 2.60
C PHE A 52 -22.45 36.91 3.63
N VAL A 53 -23.55 36.17 3.81
CA VAL A 53 -24.63 36.49 4.77
C VAL A 53 -24.13 36.35 6.21
N ARG A 54 -23.44 35.25 6.52
CA ARG A 54 -22.85 34.95 7.83
C ARG A 54 -21.86 36.01 8.28
N ALA A 55 -20.95 36.42 7.39
CA ALA A 55 -19.96 37.46 7.67
C ALA A 55 -20.60 38.79 8.11
N ARG A 56 -21.87 39.02 7.72
CA ARG A 56 -22.63 40.25 8.01
C ARG A 56 -23.72 40.06 9.07
N ASN A 57 -23.78 38.87 9.66
CA ASN A 57 -24.79 38.49 10.66
C ASN A 57 -24.21 37.70 11.85
N ASN A 58 -22.97 38.00 12.26
CA ASN A 58 -22.28 37.32 13.37
C ASN A 58 -22.21 35.80 13.19
N ASP A 59 -21.93 35.35 11.97
CA ASP A 59 -21.83 33.94 11.60
C ASP A 59 -23.12 33.12 11.81
N ILE A 60 -24.28 33.79 11.72
CA ILE A 60 -25.59 33.14 11.80
C ILE A 60 -26.25 33.20 10.42
N PRO A 61 -26.70 32.07 9.84
CA PRO A 61 -27.47 32.07 8.60
C PRO A 61 -28.85 32.71 8.84
N ASP A 62 -29.33 33.53 7.92
CA ASP A 62 -30.60 34.24 8.07
C ASP A 62 -31.26 34.53 6.73
N GLU A 63 -32.25 33.71 6.40
CA GLU A 63 -33.05 33.81 5.18
C GLU A 63 -33.72 35.18 5.00
N LYS A 64 -34.11 35.85 6.10
CA LYS A 64 -34.68 37.21 6.01
C LYS A 64 -33.64 38.23 5.56
N LEU A 65 -32.38 38.01 5.96
CA LEU A 65 -31.27 38.86 5.57
C LEU A 65 -30.89 38.61 4.11
N GLU A 66 -30.95 37.36 3.64
CA GLU A 66 -30.81 37.02 2.21
C GLU A 66 -31.82 37.79 1.33
N VAL A 67 -33.09 37.79 1.73
CA VAL A 67 -34.16 38.57 1.07
C VAL A 67 -33.84 40.06 1.09
N ASP A 68 -33.44 40.61 2.24
CA ASP A 68 -33.13 42.03 2.37
C ASP A 68 -31.90 42.44 1.54
N PHE A 69 -30.89 41.57 1.44
CA PHE A 69 -29.71 41.76 0.59
C PHE A 69 -30.06 41.69 -0.89
N GLY A 70 -30.91 40.75 -1.30
CA GLY A 70 -31.42 40.64 -2.67
C GLY A 70 -32.24 41.88 -3.10
N LYS A 71 -33.00 42.47 -2.16
CA LYS A 71 -33.70 43.74 -2.40
C LYS A 71 -32.74 44.90 -2.57
N GLN A 72 -31.71 44.98 -1.72
CA GLN A 72 -30.72 46.05 -1.74
C GLN A 72 -29.83 46.02 -2.98
N SER A 73 -29.57 44.84 -3.54
CA SER A 73 -28.79 44.64 -4.77
C SER A 73 -29.59 44.88 -6.06
N GLY A 74 -30.89 45.16 -5.95
CA GLY A 74 -31.74 45.52 -7.11
C GLY A 74 -32.39 44.32 -7.82
N ARG A 75 -32.35 43.11 -7.25
CA ARG A 75 -32.93 41.88 -7.83
C ARG A 75 -34.43 41.67 -7.63
N LEU A 76 -35.14 42.66 -7.09
CA LEU A 76 -36.56 42.67 -6.72
C LEU A 76 -37.58 42.10 -7.75
N LYS A 77 -37.18 41.85 -9.00
CA LYS A 77 -38.05 41.30 -10.05
C LYS A 77 -38.01 39.77 -10.17
N ASN A 78 -37.05 39.08 -9.53
CA ASN A 78 -36.93 37.61 -9.65
C ASN A 78 -37.37 36.92 -8.35
N GLU A 79 -38.05 35.78 -8.48
CA GLU A 79 -38.60 34.96 -7.37
C GLU A 79 -37.53 34.23 -6.54
N PHE A 80 -36.24 34.39 -6.85
CA PHE A 80 -35.14 33.62 -6.26
C PHE A 80 -34.21 34.53 -5.45
N ASN A 81 -34.57 34.81 -4.20
CA ASN A 81 -33.80 35.72 -3.33
C ASN A 81 -33.10 35.00 -2.18
N THR A 82 -33.46 33.75 -1.92
CA THR A 82 -32.88 32.94 -0.84
C THR A 82 -32.14 31.72 -1.40
N ILE A 83 -31.24 31.16 -0.60
CA ILE A 83 -30.59 29.87 -0.88
C ILE A 83 -31.67 28.79 -1.07
N SER A 84 -32.72 28.81 -0.24
CA SER A 84 -33.85 27.87 -0.34
C SER A 84 -34.60 28.00 -1.67
N ASP A 85 -34.82 29.23 -2.16
CA ASP A 85 -35.48 29.45 -3.46
C ASP A 85 -34.64 28.90 -4.61
N ILE A 86 -33.33 29.14 -4.59
CA ILE A 86 -32.40 28.68 -5.64
C ILE A 86 -32.28 27.16 -5.64
N LEU A 87 -32.17 26.53 -4.46
CA LEU A 87 -32.20 25.07 -4.33
C LEU A 87 -33.53 24.50 -4.81
N GLY A 88 -34.66 25.12 -4.44
CA GLY A 88 -35.98 24.75 -4.93
C GLY A 88 -36.09 24.86 -6.45
N HIS A 89 -35.48 25.88 -7.03
CA HIS A 89 -35.40 26.07 -8.49
C HIS A 89 -34.59 24.97 -9.16
N ALA A 90 -33.35 24.73 -8.72
CA ALA A 90 -32.50 23.66 -9.24
C ALA A 90 -33.23 22.29 -9.18
N TYR A 91 -33.85 22.02 -8.03
CA TYR A 91 -34.64 20.81 -7.83
C TYR A 91 -35.83 20.72 -8.81
N ASN A 92 -36.53 21.81 -9.06
CA ASN A 92 -37.64 21.86 -10.01
C ASN A 92 -37.18 21.75 -11.47
N VAL A 93 -36.01 22.29 -11.82
CA VAL A 93 -35.42 22.18 -13.16
C VAL A 93 -35.22 20.71 -13.53
N VAL A 94 -34.66 19.91 -12.62
CA VAL A 94 -34.44 18.49 -12.89
C VAL A 94 -35.67 17.66 -12.53
N TYR A 95 -35.98 17.55 -11.25
CA TYR A 95 -36.98 16.60 -10.74
C TYR A 95 -38.42 17.05 -10.96
N GLY A 96 -38.65 18.36 -11.06
CA GLY A 96 -39.95 18.91 -11.48
C GLY A 96 -40.28 18.51 -12.91
N MET A 97 -39.30 18.55 -13.83
CA MET A 97 -39.47 18.04 -15.19
C MET A 97 -39.71 16.53 -15.21
N LEU A 98 -38.95 15.74 -14.46
CA LEU A 98 -39.12 14.28 -14.41
C LEU A 98 -40.56 13.87 -14.06
N SER A 99 -41.20 14.60 -13.14
CA SER A 99 -42.60 14.32 -12.74
C SER A 99 -43.65 14.67 -13.80
N ARG A 100 -43.31 15.50 -14.79
CA ARG A 100 -44.20 15.94 -15.88
C ARG A 100 -44.03 15.11 -17.15
N ILE A 101 -42.92 14.37 -17.26
CA ILE A 101 -42.66 13.50 -18.40
C ILE A 101 -43.55 12.26 -18.31
N SER A 102 -44.40 12.05 -19.33
CA SER A 102 -45.34 10.93 -19.41
C SER A 102 -44.80 9.70 -20.16
N GLY A 103 -43.68 9.88 -20.87
CA GLY A 103 -43.02 8.86 -21.68
C GLY A 103 -41.75 8.33 -21.03
N LEU A 104 -41.63 7.00 -20.91
CA LEU A 104 -40.42 6.35 -20.39
C LEU A 104 -39.18 6.73 -21.21
N LYS A 105 -39.29 6.85 -22.54
CA LYS A 105 -38.17 7.23 -23.42
C LYS A 105 -37.64 8.63 -23.09
N ASP A 106 -38.52 9.61 -22.94
CA ASP A 106 -38.12 10.99 -22.62
C ASP A 106 -37.51 11.06 -21.23
N LEU A 107 -38.06 10.31 -20.28
CA LEU A 107 -37.52 10.17 -18.92
C LEU A 107 -36.09 9.62 -18.96
N LEU A 108 -35.85 8.53 -19.70
CA LEU A 108 -34.52 7.93 -19.86
C LEU A 108 -33.54 8.88 -20.54
N ASN A 109 -33.98 9.65 -21.54
CA ASN A 109 -33.15 10.67 -22.18
C ASN A 109 -32.74 11.76 -21.18
N THR A 110 -33.66 12.25 -20.34
CA THR A 110 -33.36 13.23 -19.30
C THR A 110 -32.36 12.66 -18.28
N LEU A 111 -32.55 11.41 -17.84
CA LEU A 111 -31.61 10.75 -16.93
C LEU A 111 -30.23 10.57 -17.56
N SER A 112 -30.17 10.26 -18.86
CA SER A 112 -28.92 10.15 -19.60
C SER A 112 -28.16 11.48 -19.72
N ILE A 113 -28.88 12.60 -19.89
CA ILE A 113 -28.30 13.95 -19.82
C ILE A 113 -27.72 14.23 -18.42
N GLY A 114 -28.38 13.72 -17.37
CA GLY A 114 -27.86 13.74 -16.00
C GLY A 114 -26.67 12.81 -15.73
N GLY A 115 -26.18 12.09 -16.74
CA GLY A 115 -25.04 11.18 -16.62
C GLY A 115 -25.41 9.73 -16.26
N ALA A 116 -26.71 9.40 -16.13
CA ALA A 116 -27.12 8.02 -15.95
C ALA A 116 -26.78 7.19 -17.20
N ARG A 117 -26.24 5.99 -16.99
CA ARG A 117 -26.03 5.07 -18.09
C ARG A 117 -27.31 4.30 -18.39
N ILE A 118 -27.73 4.27 -19.65
CA ILE A 118 -28.94 3.56 -20.08
C ILE A 118 -28.57 2.35 -20.94
N ASP A 119 -28.91 1.14 -20.48
CA ASP A 119 -28.75 -0.10 -21.24
C ASP A 119 -30.13 -0.64 -21.65
N TYR A 120 -30.33 -0.92 -22.93
CA TYR A 120 -31.53 -1.60 -23.41
C TYR A 120 -31.26 -3.10 -23.52
N SER A 121 -32.18 -3.92 -23.01
CA SER A 121 -32.07 -5.38 -23.04
C SER A 121 -33.22 -6.01 -23.83
N GLU A 122 -32.90 -7.05 -24.61
CA GLU A 122 -33.91 -7.91 -25.24
C GLU A 122 -34.62 -8.83 -24.25
N ASN A 123 -34.08 -8.97 -23.02
CA ASN A 123 -34.67 -9.78 -21.97
C ASN A 123 -35.88 -9.09 -21.35
N VAL A 124 -36.86 -9.90 -20.96
CA VAL A 124 -37.98 -9.42 -20.14
C VAL A 124 -37.65 -9.60 -18.68
N TYR A 125 -37.56 -8.50 -17.94
CA TYR A 125 -37.31 -8.54 -16.50
C TYR A 125 -38.60 -8.77 -15.71
N VAL A 126 -38.48 -9.56 -14.65
CA VAL A 126 -39.55 -10.05 -13.76
C VAL A 126 -40.62 -10.80 -14.55
N LEU A 127 -40.48 -12.12 -14.66
CA LEU A 127 -41.45 -12.94 -15.38
C LEU A 127 -42.81 -12.94 -14.65
N THR A 128 -43.88 -13.13 -15.43
CA THR A 128 -45.20 -13.40 -14.86
C THR A 128 -45.26 -14.84 -14.38
N ASP A 129 -45.84 -15.09 -13.21
CA ASP A 129 -46.01 -16.44 -12.66
C ASP A 129 -46.63 -17.39 -13.69
N ARG A 130 -46.05 -18.60 -13.83
CA ARG A 130 -46.53 -19.63 -14.75
C ARG A 130 -47.87 -20.17 -14.22
N GLY A 131 -48.95 -19.99 -14.97
CA GLY A 131 -50.28 -20.54 -14.61
C GLY A 131 -51.44 -19.54 -14.61
N PHE A 132 -51.20 -18.24 -14.80
CA PHE A 132 -52.29 -17.33 -15.16
C PHE A 132 -52.66 -17.54 -16.64
N PRO A 133 -53.94 -17.78 -16.97
CA PRO A 133 -54.33 -18.15 -18.32
C PRO A 133 -53.92 -17.06 -19.31
N SER A 134 -52.96 -17.39 -20.16
CA SER A 134 -52.79 -16.74 -21.46
C SER A 134 -54.05 -17.03 -22.26
N GLY A 135 -54.97 -16.06 -22.29
CA GLY A 135 -56.15 -15.98 -23.17
C GLY A 135 -56.65 -17.32 -23.71
N GLY A 136 -57.37 -18.09 -22.90
CA GLY A 136 -58.21 -19.16 -23.40
C GLY A 136 -59.48 -18.58 -24.01
N ASP A 137 -59.79 -18.98 -25.24
CA ASP A 137 -61.08 -18.77 -25.92
C ASP A 137 -62.25 -18.91 -24.93
N GLY A 138 -63.03 -17.84 -24.73
CA GLY A 138 -64.19 -17.96 -23.85
C GLY A 138 -64.79 -16.64 -23.39
N GLY A 139 -65.42 -15.92 -24.33
CA GLY A 139 -66.36 -14.85 -24.02
C GLY A 139 -65.81 -13.47 -24.31
N ARG A 140 -66.63 -12.68 -25.03
CA ARG A 140 -66.53 -11.23 -25.12
C ARG A 140 -66.43 -10.64 -23.71
N LEU A 141 -65.22 -10.55 -23.20
CA LEU A 141 -64.84 -9.60 -22.17
C LEU A 141 -64.93 -8.25 -22.87
N ASP A 142 -65.89 -7.43 -22.44
CA ASP A 142 -66.12 -6.06 -22.91
C ASP A 142 -64.79 -5.37 -23.26
N GLU A 143 -64.68 -4.84 -24.47
CA GLU A 143 -63.55 -4.01 -24.91
C GLU A 143 -63.40 -2.70 -24.09
N ASN A 144 -64.18 -2.54 -23.02
CA ASN A 144 -64.12 -1.49 -22.02
C ASN A 144 -63.26 -1.85 -20.78
N ILE A 145 -62.48 -2.94 -20.81
CA ILE A 145 -61.61 -3.34 -19.69
C ILE A 145 -60.44 -2.36 -19.52
N THR A 146 -60.63 -1.48 -18.53
CA THR A 146 -59.64 -0.77 -17.72
C THR A 146 -58.51 -0.10 -18.49
N GLU A 147 -58.71 1.19 -18.75
CA GLU A 147 -57.69 2.14 -19.15
C GLU A 147 -56.35 1.88 -18.41
N PHE A 148 -55.31 1.57 -19.17
CA PHE A 148 -53.98 1.30 -18.66
C PHE A 148 -53.46 2.54 -17.91
N ARG A 149 -53.38 2.47 -16.57
CA ARG A 149 -52.94 3.58 -15.73
C ARG A 149 -51.43 3.53 -15.52
N LYS A 150 -50.74 4.59 -15.96
CA LYS A 150 -49.32 4.83 -15.66
C LYS A 150 -49.14 5.50 -14.30
N GLN A 151 -48.07 5.16 -13.61
CA GLN A 151 -47.56 5.87 -12.44
C GLN A 151 -46.07 6.16 -12.69
N PRO A 152 -45.60 7.41 -12.53
CA PRO A 152 -44.22 7.79 -12.83
C PRO A 152 -43.27 7.34 -11.71
N ARG A 153 -43.22 6.04 -11.42
CA ARG A 153 -42.53 5.48 -10.26
C ARG A 153 -41.03 5.62 -10.38
N LEU A 154 -40.48 5.43 -11.58
CA LEU A 154 -39.06 5.68 -11.83
C LEU A 154 -38.71 7.14 -11.50
N ALA A 155 -39.47 8.12 -12.00
CA ALA A 155 -39.24 9.54 -11.69
C ALA A 155 -39.33 9.84 -10.18
N ILE A 156 -40.32 9.26 -9.49
CA ILE A 156 -40.48 9.40 -8.03
C ILE A 156 -39.30 8.79 -7.28
N LEU A 157 -38.80 7.61 -7.69
CA LEU A 157 -37.64 7.00 -7.05
C LEU A 157 -36.39 7.86 -7.24
N ILE A 158 -36.10 8.30 -8.46
CA ILE A 158 -34.88 9.07 -8.76
C ILE A 158 -34.84 10.37 -7.94
N LYS A 159 -36.01 11.01 -7.77
CA LYS A 159 -36.19 12.17 -6.90
C LYS A 159 -35.85 11.87 -5.44
N GLU A 160 -36.26 10.71 -4.93
CA GLU A 160 -36.00 10.31 -3.54
C GLU A 160 -34.55 9.84 -3.33
N LEU A 161 -33.94 9.16 -4.31
CA LEU A 161 -32.54 8.72 -4.25
C LEU A 161 -31.56 9.89 -4.02
N ASN A 162 -31.87 11.06 -4.56
CA ASN A 162 -31.08 12.27 -4.32
C ASN A 162 -31.07 12.69 -2.83
N THR A 163 -32.12 12.38 -2.06
CA THR A 163 -32.19 12.70 -0.63
C THR A 163 -31.22 11.87 0.22
N ILE A 164 -30.76 10.73 -0.29
CA ILE A 164 -29.71 9.91 0.31
C ILE A 164 -28.36 10.09 -0.42
N GLY A 165 -28.25 11.15 -1.24
CA GLY A 165 -27.06 11.56 -2.00
C GLY A 165 -26.63 10.58 -3.10
N VAL A 166 -27.58 9.87 -3.70
CA VAL A 166 -27.36 9.15 -4.96
C VAL A 166 -27.79 10.05 -6.11
N TYR A 167 -26.88 10.34 -7.02
CA TYR A 167 -27.06 11.23 -8.16
C TYR A 167 -27.31 10.45 -9.45
N THR A 168 -27.74 11.13 -10.52
CA THR A 168 -28.05 10.43 -11.78
C THR A 168 -26.83 9.75 -12.39
N ASP A 169 -25.63 10.31 -12.22
CA ASP A 169 -24.35 9.75 -12.64
C ASP A 169 -23.84 8.60 -11.75
N ASP A 170 -24.62 8.19 -10.74
CA ASP A 170 -24.38 6.98 -9.93
C ASP A 170 -25.17 5.77 -10.41
N MET A 171 -25.93 5.89 -11.50
CA MET A 171 -26.96 4.91 -11.85
C MET A 171 -26.70 4.24 -13.20
N ILE A 172 -26.86 2.92 -13.22
CA ILE A 172 -26.98 2.13 -14.44
C ILE A 172 -28.43 1.66 -14.55
N ILE A 173 -29.14 2.15 -15.56
CA ILE A 173 -30.56 1.91 -15.78
C ILE A 173 -30.71 0.92 -16.93
N ARG A 174 -31.23 -0.27 -16.62
CA ARG A 174 -31.45 -1.33 -17.60
C ARG A 174 -32.92 -1.50 -17.92
N VAL A 175 -33.27 -1.32 -19.18
CA VAL A 175 -34.64 -1.33 -19.66
C VAL A 175 -34.93 -2.69 -20.29
N GLY A 176 -35.82 -3.46 -19.68
CA GLY A 176 -36.25 -4.74 -20.25
C GLY A 176 -37.20 -4.57 -21.44
N LYS A 177 -37.41 -5.65 -22.18
CA LYS A 177 -38.41 -5.73 -23.24
C LYS A 177 -39.83 -5.92 -22.68
N VAL A 178 -40.84 -5.47 -23.41
CA VAL A 178 -42.26 -5.75 -23.13
C VAL A 178 -42.71 -6.95 -23.95
N PHE A 179 -43.44 -7.89 -23.36
CA PHE A 179 -44.13 -8.93 -24.14
C PHE A 179 -45.38 -8.36 -24.81
N GLU A 180 -45.44 -8.39 -26.14
CA GLU A 180 -46.56 -7.86 -26.92
C GLU A 180 -47.92 -8.52 -26.57
N ASN A 181 -47.90 -9.79 -26.18
CA ASN A 181 -49.10 -10.61 -25.92
C ASN A 181 -49.47 -10.79 -24.43
N LYS A 182 -48.96 -9.96 -23.51
CA LYS A 182 -49.28 -10.04 -22.07
C LYS A 182 -50.06 -8.82 -21.57
N VAL A 183 -50.67 -8.99 -20.39
CA VAL A 183 -51.44 -7.97 -19.65
C VAL A 183 -50.55 -6.77 -19.27
N ARG A 184 -49.25 -7.01 -19.09
CA ARG A 184 -48.26 -5.96 -18.81
C ARG A 184 -47.85 -5.24 -20.10
N LYS A 185 -48.05 -3.92 -20.14
CA LYS A 185 -47.79 -3.04 -21.29
C LYS A 185 -46.56 -2.13 -21.11
N LEU A 186 -46.00 -2.06 -19.90
CA LEU A 186 -44.72 -1.39 -19.63
C LEU A 186 -43.66 -2.36 -19.13
N PRO A 187 -42.37 -2.10 -19.41
CA PRO A 187 -41.29 -2.97 -18.97
C PRO A 187 -40.99 -2.77 -17.49
N TYR A 188 -40.34 -3.76 -16.88
CA TYR A 188 -39.55 -3.49 -15.69
C TYR A 188 -38.23 -2.83 -16.08
N VAL A 189 -37.82 -1.86 -15.29
CA VAL A 189 -36.56 -1.15 -15.37
C VAL A 189 -35.75 -1.51 -14.12
N ILE A 190 -34.51 -1.93 -14.31
CA ILE A 190 -33.57 -2.22 -13.23
C ILE A 190 -32.68 -0.99 -13.03
N VAL A 191 -32.70 -0.39 -11.85
CA VAL A 191 -31.81 0.69 -11.46
C VAL A 191 -30.72 0.09 -10.57
N GLU A 192 -29.50 -0.05 -11.09
CA GLU A 192 -28.32 -0.45 -10.31
C GLU A 192 -27.57 0.79 -9.82
N ILE A 193 -27.12 0.75 -8.56
CA ILE A 193 -26.40 1.84 -7.91
C ILE A 193 -25.03 1.32 -7.44
N PRO A 194 -23.99 1.37 -8.29
CA PRO A 194 -22.64 0.89 -7.95
C PRO A 194 -22.09 1.48 -6.65
N ARG A 195 -22.30 2.78 -6.41
CA ARG A 195 -21.84 3.48 -5.19
C ARG A 195 -22.40 2.86 -3.89
N LEU A 196 -23.53 2.17 -3.96
CA LEU A 196 -24.14 1.45 -2.85
C LEU A 196 -23.80 -0.05 -2.86
N GLY A 197 -22.65 -0.43 -3.42
CA GLY A 197 -22.22 -1.83 -3.52
C GLY A 197 -22.95 -2.61 -4.61
N GLY A 198 -23.46 -1.92 -5.64
CA GLY A 198 -24.19 -2.55 -6.74
C GLY A 198 -25.61 -2.99 -6.39
N LYS A 199 -26.21 -2.45 -5.32
CA LYS A 199 -27.63 -2.67 -5.00
C LYS A 199 -28.53 -2.27 -6.15
N GLN A 200 -29.66 -2.97 -6.29
CA GLN A 200 -30.53 -2.85 -7.45
C GLN A 200 -31.99 -2.66 -7.06
N VAL A 201 -32.73 -1.91 -7.88
CA VAL A 201 -34.19 -1.79 -7.75
C VAL A 201 -34.86 -2.14 -9.08
N ALA A 202 -35.76 -3.11 -9.07
CA ALA A 202 -36.63 -3.41 -10.20
C ALA A 202 -37.97 -2.68 -10.06
N ILE A 203 -38.31 -1.82 -11.02
CA ILE A 203 -39.53 -0.99 -11.01
C ILE A 203 -40.28 -1.12 -12.32
N CYS A 204 -41.61 -1.14 -12.24
CA CYS A 204 -42.48 -0.96 -13.40
C CYS A 204 -43.46 0.19 -13.14
N ASP A 205 -43.60 1.08 -14.12
CA ASP A 205 -44.51 2.24 -14.07
C ASP A 205 -45.99 1.88 -14.32
N GLN A 206 -46.28 0.59 -14.57
CA GLN A 206 -47.66 0.10 -14.68
C GLN A 206 -48.32 0.04 -13.29
N TYR A 207 -49.52 0.62 -13.17
CA TYR A 207 -50.32 0.52 -11.95
C TYR A 207 -50.53 -0.96 -11.53
N GLY A 208 -50.42 -1.23 -10.23
CA GLY A 208 -50.59 -2.57 -9.66
C GLY A 208 -49.36 -3.47 -9.70
N GLU A 209 -48.29 -3.07 -10.39
CA GLU A 209 -47.01 -3.79 -10.32
C GLU A 209 -46.33 -3.56 -8.95
N ILE A 210 -45.48 -4.49 -8.52
CA ILE A 210 -44.71 -4.39 -7.28
C ILE A 210 -43.26 -4.05 -7.61
N SER A 211 -42.57 -3.35 -6.72
CA SER A 211 -41.14 -3.06 -6.88
C SER A 211 -40.31 -4.06 -6.09
N PHE A 212 -39.10 -4.35 -6.53
CA PHE A 212 -38.17 -5.22 -5.81
C PHE A 212 -36.88 -4.47 -5.52
N VAL A 213 -36.34 -4.64 -4.32
CA VAL A 213 -35.04 -4.08 -3.90
C VAL A 213 -34.12 -5.24 -3.58
N SER A 214 -32.99 -5.34 -4.29
CA SER A 214 -31.92 -6.26 -3.98
C SER A 214 -30.87 -5.60 -3.10
N GLN A 215 -30.53 -6.24 -1.98
CA GLN A 215 -29.46 -5.81 -1.08
C GLN A 215 -28.06 -6.13 -1.62
N GLU A 216 -27.99 -6.92 -2.69
CA GLU A 216 -26.76 -7.36 -3.34
C GLU A 216 -26.86 -7.16 -4.87
N PRO A 217 -25.74 -7.05 -5.58
CA PRO A 217 -25.74 -7.00 -7.03
C PRO A 217 -26.21 -8.33 -7.61
N LEU A 218 -27.40 -8.35 -8.23
CA LEU A 218 -27.89 -9.52 -8.95
C LEU A 218 -27.55 -9.44 -10.44
N HIS A 219 -27.34 -10.60 -11.04
CA HIS A 219 -27.20 -10.66 -12.49
C HIS A 219 -28.51 -10.28 -13.18
N THR A 220 -28.41 -9.66 -14.36
CA THR A 220 -29.58 -9.40 -15.21
C THR A 220 -30.34 -10.67 -15.58
N ASN A 221 -29.67 -11.82 -15.63
CA ASN A 221 -30.33 -13.12 -15.86
C ASN A 221 -31.22 -13.55 -14.70
N VAL A 222 -30.89 -13.19 -13.44
CA VAL A 222 -31.77 -13.48 -12.29
C VAL A 222 -33.08 -12.75 -12.49
N TRP A 223 -33.02 -11.44 -12.75
CA TRP A 223 -34.19 -10.64 -13.08
C TRP A 223 -34.96 -11.15 -14.31
N ALA A 224 -34.27 -11.70 -15.31
CA ALA A 224 -34.90 -12.18 -16.55
C ALA A 224 -35.49 -13.60 -16.46
N SER A 225 -35.02 -14.42 -15.53
CA SER A 225 -35.42 -15.82 -15.39
C SER A 225 -36.44 -16.06 -14.27
N HIS A 226 -36.54 -15.14 -13.31
CA HIS A 226 -37.39 -15.33 -12.14
C HIS A 226 -38.76 -14.64 -12.29
N THR A 227 -39.78 -15.34 -11.80
CA THR A 227 -41.13 -14.82 -11.58
C THR A 227 -41.20 -13.94 -10.33
N LYS A 228 -42.35 -13.28 -10.08
CA LYS A 228 -42.53 -12.44 -8.88
C LYS A 228 -42.39 -13.26 -7.60
N ASN A 229 -42.94 -14.48 -7.58
CA ASN A 229 -42.88 -15.35 -6.39
C ASN A 229 -41.47 -15.91 -6.18
N GLU A 230 -40.76 -16.26 -7.25
CA GLU A 230 -39.37 -16.73 -7.16
C GLU A 230 -38.44 -15.61 -6.66
N LEU A 231 -38.65 -14.35 -7.09
CA LEU A 231 -37.90 -13.21 -6.56
C LEU A 231 -38.16 -12.97 -5.07
N ARG A 232 -39.40 -13.14 -4.60
CA ARG A 232 -39.73 -13.05 -3.15
C ARG A 232 -39.05 -14.12 -2.30
N ALA A 233 -38.70 -15.25 -2.91
CA ALA A 233 -38.04 -16.34 -2.22
C ALA A 233 -36.53 -16.11 -2.05
N LEU A 234 -35.93 -15.16 -2.79
CA LEU A 234 -34.52 -14.82 -2.66
C LEU A 234 -34.31 -13.98 -1.39
N GLU A 235 -33.44 -14.44 -0.48
CA GLU A 235 -33.17 -13.78 0.81
C GLU A 235 -32.69 -12.33 0.65
N CYS A 236 -31.92 -12.05 -0.41
CA CYS A 236 -31.38 -10.72 -0.69
C CYS A 236 -32.38 -9.77 -1.36
N VAL A 237 -33.57 -10.23 -1.77
CA VAL A 237 -34.58 -9.45 -2.48
C VAL A 237 -35.80 -9.19 -1.62
N GLN A 238 -36.22 -7.94 -1.54
CA GLN A 238 -37.42 -7.53 -0.81
C GLN A 238 -38.42 -6.86 -1.73
N ASP A 239 -39.70 -7.20 -1.62
CA ASP A 239 -40.76 -6.59 -2.42
C ASP A 239 -41.38 -5.38 -1.69
N VAL A 240 -41.65 -4.31 -2.44
CA VAL A 240 -42.14 -3.04 -1.92
C VAL A 240 -43.37 -2.60 -2.69
N ALA A 241 -44.53 -2.67 -2.03
CA ALA A 241 -45.81 -2.25 -2.60
C ALA A 241 -45.89 -0.73 -2.74
N PHE A 242 -46.49 -0.26 -3.83
CA PHE A 242 -46.59 1.17 -4.13
C PHE A 242 -47.66 1.86 -3.26
N GLU A 243 -47.21 2.49 -2.17
CA GLU A 243 -47.99 3.26 -1.20
C GLU A 243 -47.41 4.67 -0.97
N ALA A 244 -48.03 5.48 -0.11
CA ALA A 244 -47.63 6.88 0.11
C ALA A 244 -46.16 7.06 0.54
N LYS A 245 -45.57 6.07 1.21
CA LYS A 245 -44.17 6.07 1.67
C LYS A 245 -43.25 5.14 0.87
N TRP A 246 -43.73 4.64 -0.27
CA TRP A 246 -42.98 3.74 -1.15
C TRP A 246 -41.55 4.19 -1.48
N PRO A 247 -41.29 5.44 -1.91
CA PRO A 247 -39.93 5.80 -2.32
C PRO A 247 -38.98 5.87 -1.13
N LEU A 248 -39.47 6.35 0.02
CA LEU A 248 -38.72 6.39 1.27
C LEU A 248 -38.37 4.98 1.77
N ARG A 249 -39.29 4.01 1.65
CA ARG A 249 -39.04 2.61 1.99
C ARG A 249 -37.92 2.02 1.13
N ILE A 250 -37.95 2.24 -0.19
CA ILE A 250 -36.87 1.81 -1.09
C ILE A 250 -35.53 2.44 -0.68
N CYS A 251 -35.50 3.75 -0.41
CA CYS A 251 -34.25 4.42 -0.02
C CYS A 251 -33.71 3.89 1.33
N ASN A 252 -34.58 3.61 2.30
CA ASN A 252 -34.18 3.01 3.57
C ASN A 252 -33.64 1.58 3.40
N LEU A 253 -34.22 0.80 2.50
CA LEU A 253 -33.71 -0.52 2.14
C LEU A 253 -32.35 -0.42 1.47
N LEU A 254 -32.16 0.48 0.52
CA LEU A 254 -30.88 0.66 -0.16
C LEU A 254 -29.79 1.15 0.81
N ALA A 255 -30.09 2.12 1.65
CA ALA A 255 -29.12 2.72 2.56
C ALA A 255 -28.81 1.83 3.78
N TYR A 256 -29.81 1.13 4.34
CA TYR A 256 -29.67 0.48 5.66
C TYR A 256 -30.03 -1.00 5.69
N GLY A 257 -30.51 -1.58 4.58
CA GLY A 257 -30.98 -2.96 4.54
C GLY A 257 -32.22 -3.20 5.43
N GLN A 258 -32.93 -2.13 5.82
CA GLN A 258 -34.08 -2.23 6.72
C GLN A 258 -35.26 -1.41 6.19
N ASP A 259 -36.42 -2.05 6.18
CA ASP A 259 -37.69 -1.43 5.79
C ASP A 259 -38.26 -0.60 6.95
N ARG A 260 -37.66 0.58 7.20
CA ARG A 260 -38.14 1.51 8.23
C ARG A 260 -39.06 2.56 7.63
N ILE A 261 -40.16 2.84 8.32
CA ILE A 261 -41.13 3.88 7.93
C ILE A 261 -40.75 5.27 8.50
N THR A 262 -39.91 5.30 9.54
CA THR A 262 -39.47 6.53 10.18
C THR A 262 -38.35 7.20 9.38
N PRO A 263 -38.43 8.52 9.13
CA PRO A 263 -37.33 9.28 8.54
C PRO A 263 -36.06 9.09 9.38
N VAL A 264 -34.94 8.89 8.72
CA VAL A 264 -33.65 8.69 9.39
C VAL A 264 -33.15 10.04 9.94
N PRO A 265 -32.57 10.11 11.16
CA PRO A 265 -32.13 11.38 11.75
C PRO A 265 -31.10 12.11 10.88
N ALA A 266 -31.19 13.44 10.79
CA ALA A 266 -30.36 14.30 9.93
C ALA A 266 -28.84 14.27 10.22
N ASN A 267 -28.40 13.70 11.36
CA ASN A 267 -27.00 13.74 11.82
C ASN A 267 -26.27 12.38 11.73
N ARG A 268 -26.40 11.63 10.63
CA ARG A 268 -25.66 10.35 10.47
C ARG A 268 -24.50 10.45 9.46
N PRO A 269 -23.46 9.60 9.64
CA PRO A 269 -22.34 9.51 8.70
C PRO A 269 -22.85 9.18 7.30
N SER A 270 -22.18 9.76 6.30
CA SER A 270 -22.38 9.45 4.88
C SER A 270 -22.51 7.94 4.68
N VAL A 271 -23.71 7.47 4.32
CA VAL A 271 -23.96 6.07 3.94
C VAL A 271 -23.33 5.77 2.57
N LEU A 272 -22.98 6.81 1.83
CA LEU A 272 -22.41 6.72 0.50
C LEU A 272 -20.94 6.30 0.58
N GLY A 273 -20.60 5.28 -0.21
CA GLY A 273 -19.22 5.04 -0.60
C GLY A 273 -18.68 6.19 -1.47
N SER A 274 -17.39 6.15 -1.75
CA SER A 274 -16.76 7.07 -2.71
C SER A 274 -17.43 6.98 -4.08
N LYS A 275 -17.52 8.10 -4.80
CA LYS A 275 -17.95 8.13 -6.21
C LYS A 275 -17.27 7.02 -7.00
N ILE A 276 -18.06 6.29 -7.77
CA ILE A 276 -17.59 5.22 -8.65
C ILE A 276 -17.75 5.70 -10.09
N ASP A 277 -16.66 5.69 -10.85
CA ASP A 277 -16.73 5.89 -12.29
C ASP A 277 -17.49 4.69 -12.92
N LEU A 278 -18.65 4.96 -13.53
CA LEU A 278 -19.51 3.94 -14.12
C LEU A 278 -18.82 3.17 -15.27
N TYR A 279 -17.94 3.84 -16.02
CA TYR A 279 -17.19 3.19 -17.11
C TYR A 279 -16.16 2.21 -16.52
N GLU A 280 -15.42 2.62 -15.50
CA GLU A 280 -14.47 1.73 -14.84
C GLU A 280 -15.15 0.56 -14.12
N TYR A 281 -16.32 0.80 -13.52
CA TYR A 281 -17.12 -0.23 -12.85
C TYR A 281 -17.48 -1.37 -13.80
N GLU A 282 -17.96 -1.06 -15.00
CA GLU A 282 -18.33 -2.09 -15.97
C GLU A 282 -17.16 -2.78 -16.65
N GLN A 283 -16.03 -2.07 -16.81
CA GLN A 283 -14.79 -2.70 -17.25
C GLN A 283 -14.20 -3.62 -16.17
N GLY A 284 -14.81 -3.71 -14.99
CA GLY A 284 -14.29 -4.45 -13.84
C GLY A 284 -12.96 -3.91 -13.33
N ARG A 285 -12.66 -2.62 -13.63
CA ARG A 285 -11.42 -1.95 -13.23
C ARG A 285 -11.54 -1.35 -11.84
N VAL A 286 -12.74 -0.91 -11.45
CA VAL A 286 -13.07 -0.71 -10.05
C VAL A 286 -12.98 -2.07 -9.40
N LYS A 287 -12.02 -2.26 -8.48
CA LYS A 287 -11.90 -3.48 -7.69
C LYS A 287 -13.24 -3.64 -6.98
N ASN A 288 -14.09 -4.53 -7.48
CA ASN A 288 -15.30 -4.91 -6.78
C ASN A 288 -14.83 -5.60 -5.50
N THR A 289 -14.73 -4.85 -4.40
CA THR A 289 -14.24 -5.33 -3.11
C THR A 289 -15.30 -6.13 -2.38
N THR A 290 -16.42 -6.44 -3.03
CA THR A 290 -17.45 -7.32 -2.48
C THR A 290 -16.77 -8.59 -2.00
N PRO A 291 -16.89 -8.91 -0.69
CA PRO A 291 -16.35 -10.15 -0.16
C PRO A 291 -16.88 -11.32 -0.99
N LEU A 292 -15.98 -12.16 -1.49
CA LEU A 292 -16.35 -13.44 -2.07
C LEU A 292 -16.49 -14.43 -0.91
N THR A 293 -17.58 -15.19 -0.89
CA THR A 293 -17.70 -16.38 -0.04
C THR A 293 -17.39 -17.63 -0.87
N GLU A 294 -16.92 -18.69 -0.21
CA GLU A 294 -16.72 -19.99 -0.88
C GLU A 294 -18.05 -20.50 -1.46
N GLU A 295 -19.15 -20.27 -0.76
CA GLU A 295 -20.51 -20.63 -1.18
C GLU A 295 -20.93 -19.92 -2.48
N MET A 296 -20.73 -18.61 -2.55
CA MET A 296 -21.06 -17.83 -3.75
C MET A 296 -20.23 -18.32 -4.93
N ILE A 297 -18.92 -18.53 -4.73
CA ILE A 297 -18.06 -19.05 -5.79
C ILE A 297 -18.57 -20.41 -6.27
N LEU A 298 -18.88 -21.32 -5.35
CA LEU A 298 -19.37 -22.65 -5.67
C LEU A 298 -20.69 -22.62 -6.44
N GLN A 299 -21.65 -21.79 -6.02
CA GLN A 299 -22.94 -21.64 -6.71
C GLN A 299 -22.75 -21.19 -8.17
N HIS A 300 -21.89 -20.21 -8.41
CA HIS A 300 -21.57 -19.77 -9.77
C HIS A 300 -20.78 -20.82 -10.57
N MET A 301 -19.95 -21.62 -9.91
CA MET A 301 -19.28 -22.75 -10.56
C MET A 301 -20.27 -23.83 -11.01
N ILE A 302 -21.28 -24.13 -10.19
CA ILE A 302 -22.36 -25.05 -10.52
C ILE A 302 -23.16 -24.52 -11.72
N PHE A 303 -23.52 -23.24 -11.71
CA PHE A 303 -24.19 -22.62 -12.88
C PHE A 303 -23.34 -22.73 -14.14
N HIS A 304 -22.03 -22.46 -14.07
CA HIS A 304 -21.14 -22.62 -15.21
C HIS A 304 -21.06 -24.08 -15.67
N PHE A 305 -20.96 -25.02 -14.74
CA PHE A 305 -20.91 -26.45 -15.01
C PHE A 305 -22.15 -26.93 -15.78
N ILE A 306 -23.34 -26.53 -15.33
CA ILE A 306 -24.61 -26.83 -15.99
C ILE A 306 -24.67 -26.18 -17.37
N ALA A 307 -24.35 -24.88 -17.47
CA ALA A 307 -24.42 -24.12 -18.72
C ALA A 307 -23.43 -24.62 -19.80
N HIS A 308 -22.31 -25.22 -19.39
CA HIS A 308 -21.25 -25.67 -20.30
C HIS A 308 -21.16 -27.19 -20.45
N GLY A 309 -22.25 -27.90 -20.19
CA GLY A 309 -22.36 -29.33 -20.45
C GLY A 309 -21.40 -30.17 -19.61
N GLY A 310 -21.32 -29.87 -18.31
CA GLY A 310 -20.52 -30.64 -17.35
C GLY A 310 -19.05 -30.26 -17.27
N LYS A 311 -18.71 -29.01 -17.61
CA LYS A 311 -17.32 -28.51 -17.51
C LYS A 311 -17.17 -27.52 -16.38
N TRP A 312 -16.37 -27.87 -15.36
CA TRP A 312 -16.02 -26.94 -14.29
C TRP A 312 -15.24 -25.74 -14.86
N PRO A 313 -15.47 -24.52 -14.36
CA PRO A 313 -14.72 -23.36 -14.80
C PRO A 313 -13.24 -23.49 -14.43
N GLN A 314 -12.39 -23.07 -15.35
CA GLN A 314 -10.95 -22.95 -15.16
C GLN A 314 -10.57 -21.47 -15.09
N GLN A 315 -9.34 -21.15 -14.69
CA GLN A 315 -8.83 -19.77 -14.72
C GLN A 315 -9.05 -19.09 -16.09
N ILE A 316 -8.99 -19.86 -17.17
CA ILE A 316 -9.14 -19.41 -18.56
C ILE A 316 -10.57 -19.44 -19.09
N SER A 317 -11.57 -19.83 -18.28
CA SER A 317 -12.99 -19.87 -18.69
C SER A 317 -13.60 -18.49 -18.94
N GLY A 318 -12.82 -17.41 -18.86
CA GLY A 318 -13.24 -16.07 -19.23
C GLY A 318 -14.03 -15.36 -18.13
N ARG A 319 -15.13 -14.72 -18.51
CA ARG A 319 -15.99 -13.94 -17.60
C ARG A 319 -16.87 -14.87 -16.77
N VAL A 320 -17.14 -14.48 -15.52
CA VAL A 320 -18.19 -15.14 -14.73
C VAL A 320 -19.52 -14.66 -15.29
N GLU A 321 -20.27 -15.53 -15.96
CA GLU A 321 -21.46 -15.17 -16.77
C GLU A 321 -22.57 -14.46 -16.01
N THR A 322 -22.51 -14.55 -14.70
CA THR A 322 -23.50 -14.08 -13.74
C THR A 322 -23.03 -12.86 -12.97
N LEU A 323 -21.81 -12.36 -13.19
CA LEU A 323 -21.29 -11.17 -12.52
C LEU A 323 -20.50 -10.29 -13.49
N ALA A 324 -21.04 -9.10 -13.76
CA ALA A 324 -20.41 -8.14 -14.65
C ALA A 324 -19.02 -7.74 -14.12
N GLY A 325 -18.04 -7.66 -15.02
CA GLY A 325 -16.65 -7.31 -14.67
C GLY A 325 -15.83 -8.44 -14.03
N GLU A 326 -16.44 -9.53 -13.59
CA GLU A 326 -15.74 -10.65 -12.95
C GLU A 326 -15.18 -11.65 -13.96
N LYS A 327 -14.01 -12.21 -13.65
CA LYS A 327 -13.34 -13.26 -14.43
C LYS A 327 -12.98 -14.43 -13.54
N TRP A 328 -13.09 -15.65 -14.05
CA TRP A 328 -12.70 -16.86 -13.32
C TRP A 328 -11.24 -16.82 -12.85
N GLN A 329 -10.35 -16.20 -13.63
CA GLN A 329 -8.96 -15.94 -13.25
C GLN A 329 -8.84 -15.14 -11.94
N ASN A 330 -9.68 -14.13 -11.74
CA ASN A 330 -9.64 -13.27 -10.56
C ASN A 330 -10.13 -14.04 -9.32
N TRP A 331 -11.14 -14.89 -9.49
CA TRP A 331 -11.69 -15.71 -8.43
C TRP A 331 -10.73 -16.81 -7.98
N ASP A 332 -10.10 -17.48 -8.93
CA ASP A 332 -9.06 -18.45 -8.60
C ASP A 332 -7.85 -17.79 -7.93
N ALA A 333 -7.45 -16.60 -8.39
CA ALA A 333 -6.39 -15.83 -7.72
C ALA A 333 -6.79 -15.41 -6.30
N ALA A 334 -8.06 -15.05 -6.06
CA ALA A 334 -8.58 -14.75 -4.74
C ALA A 334 -8.54 -15.98 -3.83
N LEU A 335 -9.01 -17.15 -4.30
CA LEU A 335 -8.95 -18.43 -3.57
C LEU A 335 -7.50 -18.83 -3.22
N GLN A 336 -6.56 -18.68 -4.17
CA GLN A 336 -5.17 -19.04 -3.93
C GLN A 336 -4.51 -18.11 -2.91
N LYS A 337 -4.77 -16.80 -3.00
CA LYS A 337 -4.08 -15.77 -2.20
C LYS A 337 -4.83 -15.36 -0.94
N GLY A 338 -6.06 -15.83 -0.72
CA GLY A 338 -6.93 -15.37 0.37
C GLY A 338 -7.43 -13.93 0.18
N GLY A 339 -7.70 -13.52 -1.06
CA GLY A 339 -8.20 -12.18 -1.38
C GLY A 339 -9.73 -12.09 -1.27
N ARG A 340 -10.29 -10.91 -1.00
CA ARG A 340 -11.76 -10.68 -0.92
C ARG A 340 -12.47 -11.54 0.15
N GLY A 341 -11.79 -11.93 1.23
CA GLY A 341 -12.42 -12.63 2.37
C GLY A 341 -12.52 -14.15 2.25
N VAL A 342 -12.09 -14.77 1.14
CA VAL A 342 -12.01 -16.24 1.05
C VAL A 342 -10.77 -16.79 1.75
N LYS A 343 -10.82 -18.06 2.17
CA LYS A 343 -9.67 -18.74 2.79
C LYS A 343 -8.53 -18.89 1.76
N THR A 344 -7.30 -18.59 2.19
CA THR A 344 -6.11 -18.75 1.34
C THR A 344 -5.78 -20.22 1.09
N GLY A 345 -5.10 -20.51 -0.03
CA GLY A 345 -4.62 -21.84 -0.37
C GLY A 345 -5.65 -22.72 -1.08
N GLN A 346 -6.82 -22.20 -1.41
CA GLN A 346 -7.83 -22.86 -2.25
C GLN A 346 -7.56 -22.63 -3.75
N SER A 347 -8.32 -23.30 -4.61
CA SER A 347 -8.42 -23.03 -6.04
C SER A 347 -9.80 -23.48 -6.53
N LEU A 348 -10.23 -23.05 -7.72
CA LEU A 348 -11.49 -23.51 -8.33
C LEU A 348 -11.54 -25.04 -8.38
N TYR A 349 -10.42 -25.69 -8.77
CA TYR A 349 -10.33 -27.14 -8.77
C TYR A 349 -10.50 -27.77 -7.38
N LYS A 350 -9.87 -27.21 -6.35
CA LYS A 350 -10.01 -27.73 -4.98
C LYS A 350 -11.45 -27.58 -4.46
N LEU A 351 -12.09 -26.46 -4.80
CA LEU A 351 -13.47 -26.20 -4.40
C LEU A 351 -14.44 -27.16 -5.11
N ALA A 352 -14.29 -27.36 -6.42
CA ALA A 352 -15.04 -28.38 -7.17
C ALA A 352 -14.81 -29.80 -6.61
N LYS A 353 -13.56 -30.13 -6.28
CA LYS A 353 -13.22 -31.44 -5.69
C LYS A 353 -13.88 -31.62 -4.32
N GLN A 354 -13.86 -30.58 -3.48
CA GLN A 354 -14.49 -30.63 -2.15
C GLN A 354 -16.00 -30.80 -2.27
N PHE A 355 -16.65 -30.05 -3.16
CA PHE A 355 -18.07 -30.21 -3.48
C PHE A 355 -18.42 -31.66 -3.85
N VAL A 356 -17.66 -32.29 -4.74
CA VAL A 356 -17.90 -33.71 -5.12
C VAL A 356 -17.69 -34.68 -3.96
N ILE A 357 -16.72 -34.42 -3.07
CA ILE A 357 -16.52 -35.23 -1.86
C ILE A 357 -17.72 -35.08 -0.92
N ASP A 358 -18.19 -33.86 -0.70
CA ASP A 358 -19.30 -33.58 0.21
C ASP A 358 -20.60 -34.23 -0.29
N GLU A 359 -20.91 -34.10 -1.58
CA GLU A 359 -22.05 -34.77 -2.21
C GLU A 359 -21.92 -36.30 -2.17
N ALA A 360 -20.70 -36.85 -2.31
CA ALA A 360 -20.47 -38.28 -2.23
C ALA A 360 -20.68 -38.83 -0.82
N GLN A 361 -20.35 -38.05 0.22
CA GLN A 361 -20.63 -38.39 1.61
C GLN A 361 -22.12 -38.32 1.93
N LYS A 362 -22.84 -37.31 1.40
CA LYS A 362 -24.31 -37.26 1.48
C LYS A 362 -24.93 -38.53 0.85
N HIS A 363 -24.51 -38.88 -0.37
CA HIS A 363 -24.95 -40.10 -1.05
C HIS A 363 -24.63 -41.37 -0.25
N LYS A 364 -23.41 -41.50 0.29
CA LYS A 364 -23.00 -42.65 1.13
C LYS A 364 -23.86 -42.78 2.38
N THR A 365 -24.19 -41.65 3.01
CA THR A 365 -25.05 -41.61 4.19
C THR A 365 -26.46 -42.11 3.88
N GLN A 366 -26.99 -41.77 2.71
CA GLN A 366 -28.35 -42.13 2.29
C GLN A 366 -28.46 -43.55 1.73
N HIS A 367 -27.49 -43.98 0.91
CA HIS A 367 -27.56 -45.23 0.15
C HIS A 367 -26.63 -46.34 0.68
N GLY A 368 -25.79 -46.04 1.68
CA GLY A 368 -24.88 -47.00 2.31
C GLY A 368 -23.59 -47.28 1.53
N SER A 369 -23.43 -46.73 0.33
CA SER A 369 -22.22 -46.86 -0.50
C SER A 369 -21.83 -45.53 -1.15
N LEU A 370 -20.54 -45.35 -1.40
CA LEU A 370 -20.06 -44.24 -2.22
C LEU A 370 -20.68 -44.32 -3.63
N PRO A 371 -20.98 -43.18 -4.25
CA PRO A 371 -21.54 -43.14 -5.59
C PRO A 371 -20.52 -43.62 -6.62
N ASP A 372 -21.01 -44.27 -7.66
CA ASP A 372 -20.30 -44.58 -8.89
C ASP A 372 -20.88 -43.78 -10.07
N ARG A 373 -20.31 -43.96 -11.27
CA ARG A 373 -20.78 -43.32 -12.50
C ARG A 373 -22.29 -43.47 -12.75
N ASN A 374 -22.87 -44.59 -12.32
CA ASN A 374 -24.25 -44.98 -12.62
C ASN A 374 -25.23 -44.60 -11.49
N SER A 375 -24.75 -43.89 -10.46
CA SER A 375 -25.56 -43.53 -9.29
C SER A 375 -26.61 -42.43 -9.53
N GLY A 376 -26.83 -42.03 -10.80
CA GLY A 376 -27.89 -41.11 -11.20
C GLY A 376 -27.54 -39.63 -11.02
N ALA A 377 -28.57 -38.81 -10.76
CA ALA A 377 -28.44 -37.37 -10.53
C ALA A 377 -28.17 -37.05 -9.05
N LEU A 378 -27.55 -35.91 -8.78
CA LEU A 378 -27.45 -35.37 -7.42
C LEU A 378 -28.85 -35.00 -6.91
N GLU A 379 -29.10 -35.21 -5.62
CA GLU A 379 -30.41 -34.94 -5.01
C GLU A 379 -30.72 -33.43 -4.97
N GLU A 380 -29.74 -32.60 -4.59
CA GLU A 380 -29.89 -31.14 -4.53
C GLU A 380 -29.76 -30.47 -5.91
N TYR A 381 -29.13 -31.15 -6.88
CA TYR A 381 -28.88 -30.64 -8.23
C TYR A 381 -29.24 -31.68 -9.29
N PRO A 382 -30.54 -31.89 -9.60
CA PRO A 382 -30.99 -32.92 -10.52
C PRO A 382 -30.42 -32.79 -11.95
N GLU A 383 -29.94 -31.60 -12.32
CA GLU A 383 -29.29 -31.32 -13.60
C GLU A 383 -27.83 -31.82 -13.66
N ILE A 384 -27.26 -32.26 -12.54
CA ILE A 384 -25.89 -32.77 -12.44
C ILE A 384 -25.94 -34.28 -12.14
N THR A 385 -25.36 -35.08 -13.03
CA THR A 385 -25.23 -36.54 -12.82
C THR A 385 -23.84 -36.92 -12.33
N TRP A 386 -23.75 -38.05 -11.61
CA TRP A 386 -22.45 -38.63 -11.22
C TRP A 386 -21.56 -38.95 -12.43
N GLU A 387 -22.17 -39.32 -13.56
CA GLU A 387 -21.48 -39.47 -14.84
C GLU A 387 -20.86 -38.15 -15.33
N MET A 388 -21.62 -37.04 -15.31
CA MET A 388 -21.09 -35.73 -15.69
C MET A 388 -19.93 -35.31 -14.79
N LEU A 389 -20.04 -35.57 -13.47
CA LEU A 389 -18.96 -35.29 -12.53
C LEU A 389 -17.72 -36.12 -12.85
N GLU A 390 -17.85 -37.43 -13.04
CA GLU A 390 -16.72 -38.29 -13.39
C GLU A 390 -16.05 -37.85 -14.70
N ASP A 391 -16.83 -37.60 -15.75
CA ASP A 391 -16.32 -37.14 -17.04
C ASP A 391 -15.61 -35.79 -16.92
N SER A 392 -16.13 -34.89 -16.08
CA SER A 392 -15.50 -33.59 -15.87
C SER A 392 -14.09 -33.71 -15.28
N PHE A 393 -13.88 -34.59 -14.30
CA PHE A 393 -12.57 -34.79 -13.66
C PHE A 393 -11.62 -35.63 -14.51
N LEU A 394 -12.14 -36.59 -15.28
CA LEU A 394 -11.34 -37.37 -16.23
C LEU A 394 -10.83 -36.54 -17.40
N ASN A 395 -11.54 -35.49 -17.79
CA ASN A 395 -11.19 -34.60 -18.88
C ASN A 395 -10.27 -33.42 -18.48
N LEU A 396 -9.90 -33.31 -17.19
CA LEU A 396 -8.91 -32.31 -16.77
C LEU A 396 -7.51 -32.69 -17.27
N THR A 397 -6.77 -31.69 -17.75
CA THR A 397 -5.41 -31.88 -18.26
C THR A 397 -4.37 -31.86 -17.12
N GLY A 398 -3.29 -32.65 -17.26
CA GLY A 398 -2.15 -32.66 -16.33
C GLY A 398 -2.37 -33.49 -15.05
N VAL A 399 -1.77 -33.05 -13.93
CA VAL A 399 -1.72 -33.76 -12.63
C VAL A 399 -3.09 -33.81 -11.90
N ALA A 400 -4.13 -33.21 -12.48
CA ALA A 400 -5.46 -33.07 -11.87
C ALA A 400 -6.47 -34.14 -12.32
N ARG A 401 -6.09 -35.02 -13.25
CA ARG A 401 -6.94 -36.11 -13.73
C ARG A 401 -7.10 -37.16 -12.63
N ALA A 402 -8.33 -37.37 -12.18
CA ALA A 402 -8.67 -38.40 -11.20
C ALA A 402 -10.09 -38.92 -11.47
N SER A 403 -10.26 -40.24 -11.42
CA SER A 403 -11.58 -40.87 -11.31
C SER A 403 -12.22 -40.55 -9.96
N LEU A 404 -13.55 -40.71 -9.85
CA LEU A 404 -14.25 -40.55 -8.57
C LEU A 404 -13.65 -41.50 -7.51
N ASN A 405 -13.36 -42.75 -7.88
CA ASN A 405 -12.70 -43.72 -6.97
C ASN A 405 -11.33 -43.25 -6.46
N GLU A 406 -10.50 -42.64 -7.32
CA GLU A 406 -9.21 -42.08 -6.89
C GLU A 406 -9.39 -40.88 -5.96
N ILE A 407 -10.38 -40.02 -6.23
CA ILE A 407 -10.73 -38.89 -5.36
C ILE A 407 -11.15 -39.39 -3.97
N PHE A 408 -12.02 -40.40 -3.91
CA PHE A 408 -12.53 -40.94 -2.66
C PHE A 408 -11.46 -41.71 -1.88
N THR A 409 -10.67 -42.56 -2.55
CA THR A 409 -9.60 -43.34 -1.90
C THR A 409 -8.53 -42.43 -1.30
N ALA A 410 -8.14 -41.37 -2.01
CA ALA A 410 -7.18 -40.39 -1.48
C ALA A 410 -7.72 -39.64 -0.26
N ASN A 411 -9.04 -39.46 -0.15
CA ASN A 411 -9.65 -38.84 1.01
C ASN A 411 -9.74 -39.82 2.20
N GLU A 412 -10.13 -41.08 1.96
CA GLU A 412 -10.17 -42.12 3.01
C GLU A 412 -8.78 -42.44 3.59
N LEU A 413 -7.71 -42.37 2.78
CA LEU A 413 -6.33 -42.52 3.27
C LEU A 413 -5.91 -41.36 4.18
N LYS A 414 -6.38 -40.15 3.88
CA LYS A 414 -6.10 -38.95 4.68
C LYS A 414 -6.80 -38.99 6.04
N GLU A 415 -7.90 -39.72 6.17
CA GLU A 415 -8.61 -39.96 7.43
C GLU A 415 -8.01 -41.12 8.25
N LYS A 416 -7.18 -41.98 7.64
CA LYS A 416 -6.56 -43.16 8.30
C LYS A 416 -5.13 -42.97 8.79
N GLU A 417 -4.43 -41.91 8.39
CA GLU A 417 -3.04 -41.63 8.83
C GLU A 417 -3.00 -40.51 9.91
N ASP A 418 -2.96 -40.92 11.18
CA ASP A 418 -2.77 -40.04 12.36
C ASP A 418 -1.28 -39.72 12.63
N ILE A 419 -0.39 -39.89 11.64
CA ILE A 419 1.03 -39.51 11.76
C ILE A 419 1.20 -38.12 11.14
N THR A 420 1.70 -37.17 11.91
CA THR A 420 1.89 -35.82 11.37
C THR A 420 3.03 -35.81 10.35
N LEU A 421 2.97 -34.89 9.39
CA LEU A 421 3.97 -34.78 8.32
C LEU A 421 5.38 -34.48 8.90
N GLU A 422 5.44 -33.87 10.08
CA GLU A 422 6.65 -33.61 10.86
C GLU A 422 7.28 -34.90 11.40
N ASP A 423 6.48 -35.82 11.94
CA ASP A 423 6.96 -37.12 12.45
C ASP A 423 7.49 -38.00 11.32
N PHE A 424 6.81 -38.00 10.18
CA PHE A 424 7.30 -38.64 8.97
C PHE A 424 8.66 -38.05 8.54
N ALA A 425 8.76 -36.72 8.46
CA ALA A 425 10.01 -36.06 8.10
C ALA A 425 11.15 -36.38 9.08
N LEU A 426 10.87 -36.36 10.39
CA LEU A 426 11.85 -36.64 11.43
C LEU A 426 12.39 -38.08 11.37
N ARG A 427 11.50 -39.06 11.18
CA ARG A 427 11.88 -40.47 11.03
C ARG A 427 12.83 -40.68 9.85
N GLU A 428 12.55 -40.05 8.72
CA GLU A 428 13.36 -40.15 7.51
C GLU A 428 14.70 -39.42 7.66
N ILE A 429 14.74 -38.28 8.35
CA ILE A 429 15.99 -37.57 8.71
C ILE A 429 16.90 -38.50 9.52
N ILE A 430 16.37 -39.11 10.59
CA ILE A 430 17.15 -39.96 11.49
C ILE A 430 17.73 -41.18 10.77
N GLN A 431 16.92 -41.83 9.92
CA GLN A 431 17.40 -42.94 9.09
C GLN A 431 18.51 -42.51 8.13
N TYR A 432 18.39 -41.32 7.52
CA TYR A 432 19.41 -40.77 6.65
C TYR A 432 20.73 -40.52 7.40
N PHE A 433 20.66 -39.97 8.62
CA PHE A 433 21.83 -39.73 9.48
C PHE A 433 22.58 -41.02 9.81
N ARG A 434 21.85 -42.07 10.19
CA ARG A 434 22.39 -43.42 10.42
C ARG A 434 23.13 -43.95 9.20
N LYS A 435 22.55 -43.80 8.00
CA LYS A 435 23.13 -44.32 6.75
C LYS A 435 24.39 -43.57 6.29
N LYS A 436 24.52 -42.27 6.59
CA LYS A 436 25.63 -41.42 6.12
C LYS A 436 26.72 -41.15 7.15
N GLY A 437 26.66 -41.81 8.31
CA GLY A 437 27.65 -41.64 9.37
C GLY A 437 27.73 -40.19 9.87
N TYR A 438 26.57 -39.51 9.92
CA TYR A 438 26.40 -38.21 10.60
C TYR A 438 27.28 -37.05 10.09
N LYS A 439 27.78 -37.11 8.85
CA LYS A 439 28.76 -36.11 8.35
C LYS A 439 28.15 -34.76 7.91
N ARG A 440 26.89 -34.72 7.47
CA ARG A 440 26.22 -33.49 6.96
C ARG A 440 24.70 -33.59 7.05
N TRP A 441 24.03 -32.47 7.36
CA TRP A 441 22.60 -32.33 7.10
C TRP A 441 22.30 -32.58 5.62
N PRO A 442 21.18 -33.23 5.29
CA PRO A 442 20.77 -33.39 3.92
C PRO A 442 20.61 -32.03 3.22
N ASN A 443 21.07 -31.93 1.97
CA ASN A 443 20.94 -30.72 1.16
C ASN A 443 19.78 -30.84 0.16
N ARG A 444 19.39 -29.71 -0.43
CA ARG A 444 18.22 -29.60 -1.33
C ARG A 444 18.23 -30.56 -2.52
N SER A 445 19.40 -31.04 -2.96
CA SER A 445 19.54 -31.90 -4.13
C SER A 445 19.52 -33.40 -3.82
N LEU A 446 19.42 -33.78 -2.55
CA LEU A 446 19.55 -35.18 -2.15
C LEU A 446 18.20 -35.91 -2.22
N LYS A 447 18.24 -37.18 -2.60
CA LYS A 447 17.08 -38.08 -2.63
C LYS A 447 17.05 -38.93 -1.37
N VAL A 448 15.90 -38.99 -0.71
CA VAL A 448 15.65 -39.84 0.46
C VAL A 448 14.88 -41.06 0.01
N PRO A 449 15.42 -42.27 0.18
CA PRO A 449 14.62 -43.48 0.05
C PRO A 449 13.65 -43.55 1.22
N THR A 450 12.35 -43.57 0.93
CA THR A 450 11.28 -43.72 1.92
C THR A 450 11.02 -45.19 2.24
N SER A 451 10.26 -45.46 3.31
CA SER A 451 9.90 -46.81 3.75
C SER A 451 9.19 -47.67 2.69
N ASP A 452 8.52 -47.04 1.72
CA ASP A 452 7.85 -47.68 0.57
C ASP A 452 8.77 -47.89 -0.65
N LYS A 453 10.09 -47.62 -0.51
CA LYS A 453 11.11 -47.66 -1.56
C LYS A 453 10.98 -46.60 -2.65
N SER A 454 10.09 -45.61 -2.51
CA SER A 454 10.10 -44.44 -3.39
C SER A 454 11.25 -43.47 -3.02
N GLU A 455 11.65 -42.60 -3.95
CA GLU A 455 12.68 -41.59 -3.70
C GLU A 455 12.02 -40.21 -3.62
N ILE A 456 11.99 -39.61 -2.43
CA ILE A 456 11.53 -38.22 -2.24
C ILE A 456 12.74 -37.29 -2.22
N ARG A 457 12.73 -36.26 -3.07
CA ARG A 457 13.73 -35.19 -2.98
C ARG A 457 13.44 -34.28 -1.78
N TRP A 458 14.47 -33.84 -1.06
CA TRP A 458 14.32 -32.97 0.12
C TRP A 458 13.59 -31.65 -0.15
N ASP A 459 13.77 -31.07 -1.34
CA ASP A 459 13.04 -29.87 -1.76
C ASP A 459 11.53 -30.13 -1.87
N ASN A 460 11.12 -31.33 -2.29
CA ASN A 460 9.71 -31.72 -2.32
C ASN A 460 9.12 -31.87 -0.92
N LEU A 461 9.87 -32.42 0.04
CA LEU A 461 9.42 -32.53 1.43
C LEU A 461 9.31 -31.14 2.09
N ASP A 462 10.29 -30.26 1.83
CA ASP A 462 10.27 -28.87 2.29
C ASP A 462 9.08 -28.09 1.69
N LEU A 463 8.79 -28.28 0.40
CA LEU A 463 7.62 -27.69 -0.25
C LEU A 463 6.30 -28.25 0.29
N ARG A 464 6.25 -29.54 0.65
CA ARG A 464 5.08 -30.14 1.30
C ARG A 464 4.86 -29.54 2.69
N LEU A 465 5.88 -29.48 3.54
CA LEU A 465 5.80 -28.84 4.86
C LEU A 465 5.39 -27.36 4.74
N LYS A 466 5.98 -26.61 3.80
CA LYS A 466 5.61 -25.20 3.57
C LYS A 466 4.16 -25.03 3.14
N ARG A 467 3.61 -25.97 2.40
CA ARG A 467 2.21 -25.91 1.96
C ARG A 467 1.25 -26.32 3.07
N THR A 468 1.57 -27.38 3.79
CA THR A 468 0.71 -27.95 4.83
C THR A 468 0.69 -27.07 6.09
N ASN A 469 1.82 -26.51 6.49
CA ASN A 469 1.97 -25.84 7.78
C ASN A 469 1.93 -24.31 7.70
N LYS A 470 1.75 -23.72 6.51
CA LYS A 470 1.68 -22.25 6.36
C LYS A 470 0.56 -21.68 7.24
N GLY A 471 0.93 -20.82 8.18
CA GLY A 471 -0.02 -20.14 9.07
C GLY A 471 -0.55 -21.00 10.22
N THR A 472 -0.06 -22.22 10.41
CA THR A 472 -0.50 -23.12 11.50
C THR A 472 0.31 -22.96 12.79
N GLY A 473 1.38 -22.19 12.78
CA GLY A 473 2.38 -22.13 13.86
C GLY A 473 3.27 -23.38 13.95
N ARG A 474 3.01 -24.43 13.16
CA ARG A 474 3.84 -25.64 13.09
C ARG A 474 5.07 -25.44 12.21
N PRO A 475 6.13 -26.23 12.39
CA PRO A 475 7.35 -26.15 11.58
C PRO A 475 7.06 -26.30 10.08
N ASP A 476 7.25 -25.23 9.32
CA ASP A 476 6.89 -25.17 7.90
C ASP A 476 8.04 -25.52 6.96
N SER A 477 9.22 -25.83 7.49
CA SER A 477 10.37 -26.27 6.71
C SER A 477 11.06 -27.44 7.39
N VAL A 478 11.76 -28.26 6.62
CA VAL A 478 12.58 -29.35 7.15
C VAL A 478 13.60 -28.80 8.15
N SER A 479 14.17 -27.63 7.87
CA SER A 479 15.10 -26.96 8.80
C SER A 479 14.42 -26.57 10.11
N THR A 480 13.15 -26.17 10.07
CA THR A 480 12.36 -25.82 11.26
C THR A 480 11.98 -27.07 12.04
N VAL A 481 11.64 -28.18 11.36
CA VAL A 481 11.37 -29.49 12.00
C VAL A 481 12.62 -29.99 12.73
N ILE A 482 13.79 -29.94 12.06
CA ILE A 482 15.07 -30.30 12.68
C ILE A 482 15.37 -29.41 13.89
N ARG A 483 15.17 -28.10 13.75
CA ARG A 483 15.41 -27.14 14.84
C ARG A 483 14.51 -27.45 16.04
N ALA A 484 13.21 -27.63 15.83
CA ALA A 484 12.26 -27.98 16.88
C ALA A 484 12.63 -29.29 17.58
N PHE A 485 13.07 -30.29 16.80
CA PHE A 485 13.59 -31.55 17.32
C PHE A 485 14.82 -31.36 18.23
N VAL A 486 15.83 -30.62 17.78
CA VAL A 486 17.05 -30.37 18.57
C VAL A 486 16.73 -29.63 19.87
N VAL A 487 15.80 -28.67 19.82
CA VAL A 487 15.32 -27.91 20.99
C VAL A 487 14.62 -28.81 21.99
N ASP A 488 13.74 -29.71 21.53
CA ASP A 488 13.07 -30.69 22.38
C ASP A 488 14.08 -31.61 23.09
N GLN A 489 15.05 -32.15 22.35
CA GLN A 489 16.09 -33.00 22.93
C GLN A 489 17.00 -32.25 23.91
N ALA A 490 17.27 -30.96 23.66
CA ALA A 490 18.04 -30.13 24.58
C ALA A 490 17.28 -29.82 25.89
N LYS A 491 15.96 -29.61 25.82
CA LYS A 491 15.10 -29.47 27.02
C LYS A 491 15.11 -30.74 27.86
N LYS A 492 14.90 -31.90 27.24
CA LYS A 492 14.98 -33.22 27.91
C LYS A 492 16.35 -33.47 28.54
N TYR A 493 17.43 -33.06 27.86
CA TYR A 493 18.77 -33.15 28.43
C TYR A 493 18.91 -32.29 29.68
N ASN A 494 18.43 -31.04 29.63
CA ASN A 494 18.44 -30.12 30.78
C ASN A 494 17.60 -30.63 31.96
N GLU A 495 16.44 -31.23 31.69
CA GLU A 495 15.61 -31.87 32.73
C GLU A 495 16.37 -32.98 33.48
N HIS A 496 17.20 -33.76 32.78
CA HIS A 496 17.98 -34.83 33.39
C HIS A 496 19.28 -34.37 34.07
N HIS A 497 19.93 -33.33 33.56
CA HIS A 497 21.30 -32.95 33.99
C HIS A 497 21.39 -31.60 34.70
N GLY A 498 20.32 -30.80 34.71
CA GLY A 498 20.27 -29.49 35.36
C GLY A 498 21.01 -28.37 34.61
N HIS A 499 21.48 -28.64 33.39
CA HIS A 499 22.03 -27.64 32.48
C HIS A 499 21.73 -28.02 31.02
N PHE A 500 21.63 -27.02 30.14
CA PHE A 500 21.48 -27.27 28.72
C PHE A 500 22.75 -27.86 28.10
N PRO A 501 22.62 -28.65 27.03
CA PRO A 501 23.75 -29.34 26.42
C PRO A 501 24.62 -28.39 25.61
N ASP A 502 25.93 -28.55 25.74
CA ASP A 502 26.94 -28.08 24.79
C ASP A 502 27.26 -29.17 23.75
N LYS A 503 28.21 -28.89 22.86
CA LYS A 503 28.65 -29.85 21.84
C LYS A 503 29.27 -31.14 22.43
N ASP A 504 29.72 -31.12 23.68
CA ASP A 504 30.44 -32.22 24.34
C ASP A 504 29.51 -33.01 25.29
N SER A 505 28.24 -32.63 25.39
CA SER A 505 27.21 -33.18 26.28
C SER A 505 26.69 -34.58 25.92
N GLY A 506 27.42 -35.36 25.13
CA GLY A 506 27.10 -36.76 24.87
C GLY A 506 25.86 -36.98 23.99
N ALA A 507 25.08 -38.03 24.28
CA ALA A 507 23.98 -38.52 23.45
C ALA A 507 22.65 -37.76 23.67
N LEU A 508 21.80 -37.74 22.65
CA LEU A 508 20.44 -37.21 22.74
C LEU A 508 19.57 -38.11 23.65
N PRO A 509 18.68 -37.55 24.48
CA PRO A 509 17.84 -38.32 25.41
C PRO A 509 16.99 -39.43 24.78
N ASP A 510 16.33 -39.17 23.64
CA ASP A 510 15.47 -40.17 22.99
C ASP A 510 16.19 -40.98 21.90
N TYR A 511 17.41 -40.56 21.53
CA TYR A 511 18.18 -41.11 20.42
C TYR A 511 19.62 -41.33 20.84
N PRO A 512 19.91 -42.39 21.62
CA PRO A 512 21.22 -42.63 22.21
C PRO A 512 22.33 -42.86 21.16
N ASP A 513 21.97 -43.13 19.91
CA ASP A 513 22.89 -43.28 18.79
C ASP A 513 23.29 -41.95 18.12
N ILE A 514 22.74 -40.82 18.57
CA ILE A 514 23.02 -39.48 18.05
C ILE A 514 23.58 -38.61 19.19
N THR A 515 24.70 -37.92 18.97
CA THR A 515 25.29 -37.01 19.97
C THR A 515 25.05 -35.53 19.65
N PHE A 516 25.09 -34.67 20.67
CA PHE A 516 25.07 -33.23 20.48
C PHE A 516 26.26 -32.72 19.64
N GLU A 517 27.41 -33.40 19.73
CA GLU A 517 28.58 -33.14 18.88
C GLU A 517 28.27 -33.36 17.38
N MET A 518 27.55 -34.44 17.06
CA MET A 518 27.13 -34.75 15.69
C MET A 518 26.18 -33.69 15.15
N ILE A 519 25.24 -33.23 15.98
CA ILE A 519 24.32 -32.14 15.63
C ILE A 519 25.09 -30.85 15.35
N ASP A 520 26.01 -30.48 16.25
CA ASP A 520 26.81 -29.27 16.11
C ASP A 520 27.67 -29.30 14.84
N LYS A 521 28.38 -30.41 14.59
CA LYS A 521 29.15 -30.62 13.35
C LYS A 521 28.28 -30.55 12.09
N ALA A 522 27.07 -31.10 12.14
CA ALA A 522 26.16 -31.06 11.02
C ALA A 522 25.73 -29.60 10.71
N TYR A 523 25.43 -28.79 11.73
CA TYR A 523 25.10 -27.37 11.56
C TYR A 523 26.29 -26.53 11.07
N GLN A 524 27.50 -26.79 11.58
CA GLN A 524 28.71 -26.12 11.10
C GLN A 524 29.01 -26.42 9.63
N ALA A 525 28.63 -27.60 9.13
CA ALA A 525 28.86 -28.02 7.75
C ALA A 525 27.87 -27.43 6.73
N GLN A 526 26.78 -26.77 7.15
CA GLN A 526 25.81 -26.16 6.24
C GLN A 526 26.37 -24.90 5.57
N LYS A 527 26.63 -24.97 4.26
CA LYS A 527 26.93 -23.79 3.44
C LYS A 527 25.69 -22.90 3.33
N GLY A 528 25.82 -21.61 3.65
CA GLY A 528 24.80 -20.59 3.40
C GLY A 528 23.89 -20.20 4.58
N LEU A 529 23.96 -20.90 5.72
CA LEU A 529 23.17 -20.58 6.93
C LEU A 529 23.97 -19.85 8.02
N GLY A 530 25.22 -19.46 7.71
CA GLY A 530 26.12 -18.74 8.61
C GLY A 530 26.50 -19.60 9.82
N LYS A 531 27.34 -20.63 9.63
CA LYS A 531 27.95 -21.51 10.66
C LYS A 531 27.23 -21.44 12.02
N LYS A 532 25.97 -21.89 12.08
CA LYS A 532 25.24 -21.89 13.35
C LYS A 532 25.82 -23.03 14.20
N THR A 533 26.13 -22.77 15.45
CA THR A 533 26.48 -23.78 16.45
C THR A 533 25.20 -24.22 17.16
N LEU A 534 25.24 -25.37 17.83
CA LEU A 534 24.18 -25.82 18.76
C LEU A 534 23.83 -24.71 19.76
N GLU A 535 24.85 -24.09 20.34
CA GLU A 535 24.73 -22.94 21.24
C GLU A 535 23.86 -21.81 20.66
N ARG A 536 24.07 -21.42 19.40
CA ARG A 536 23.27 -20.37 18.74
C ARG A 536 21.80 -20.75 18.65
N ILE A 537 21.48 -22.03 18.41
CA ILE A 537 20.09 -22.50 18.35
C ILE A 537 19.44 -22.38 19.73
N LEU A 538 20.16 -22.79 20.78
CA LEU A 538 19.68 -22.70 22.15
C LEU A 538 19.47 -21.23 22.59
N ILE A 539 20.35 -20.31 22.17
CA ILE A 539 20.18 -18.86 22.41
C ILE A 539 18.98 -18.31 21.64
N GLU A 540 18.85 -18.62 20.34
CA GLU A 540 17.73 -18.12 19.52
C GLU A 540 16.37 -18.62 20.03
N GLU A 541 16.35 -19.69 20.81
CA GLU A 541 15.16 -20.28 21.45
C GLU A 541 15.00 -19.88 22.92
N SER A 542 15.84 -18.96 23.40
CA SER A 542 15.84 -18.47 24.79
C SER A 542 15.99 -19.59 25.83
N LEU A 543 16.65 -20.70 25.48
CA LEU A 543 16.89 -21.83 26.38
C LEU A 543 18.11 -21.59 27.27
N ILE A 544 19.16 -21.01 26.70
CA ILE A 544 20.30 -20.54 27.47
C ILE A 544 20.34 -19.02 27.37
N GLU A 545 20.62 -18.37 28.50
CA GLU A 545 21.02 -16.97 28.49
C GLU A 545 22.37 -16.91 27.78
N GLY A 546 22.34 -16.51 26.51
CA GLY A 546 23.58 -16.27 25.78
C GLY A 546 24.41 -15.24 26.54
N GLU A 547 25.73 -15.40 26.56
CA GLU A 547 26.63 -14.31 26.90
C GLU A 547 26.26 -13.10 26.01
N THR A 548 25.50 -12.18 26.62
CA THR A 548 24.89 -10.95 26.11
C THR A 548 24.66 -10.93 24.59
N LEU A 549 23.40 -11.05 24.16
CA LEU A 549 22.98 -10.48 22.87
C LEU A 549 23.48 -9.03 22.83
N LEU A 550 24.38 -8.75 21.90
CA LEU A 550 24.93 -7.41 21.71
C LEU A 550 23.84 -6.58 21.06
N SER A 551 23.09 -5.82 21.87
CA SER A 551 22.12 -4.86 21.34
C SER A 551 22.85 -3.61 20.85
N GLU A 552 22.26 -2.94 19.86
CA GLU A 552 22.77 -1.65 19.38
C GLU A 552 22.84 -0.61 20.50
N SER A 553 21.87 -0.62 21.42
CA SER A 553 21.87 0.26 22.60
C SER A 553 23.03 -0.05 23.55
N PHE A 554 23.33 -1.34 23.77
CA PHE A 554 24.48 -1.75 24.61
C PHE A 554 25.80 -1.31 23.99
N ILE A 555 25.96 -1.47 22.67
CA ILE A 555 27.14 -0.99 21.95
C ILE A 555 27.24 0.54 22.07
N PHE A 556 26.14 1.24 21.83
CA PHE A 556 26.09 2.70 21.89
C PHE A 556 26.40 3.24 23.29
N GLU A 557 25.94 2.58 24.35
CA GLU A 557 26.28 2.95 25.74
C GLU A 557 27.79 2.87 25.99
N HIS A 558 28.46 1.83 25.48
CA HIS A 558 29.91 1.73 25.58
C HIS A 558 30.62 2.78 24.71
N CYS A 559 30.07 3.14 23.55
CA CYS A 559 30.57 4.27 22.77
C CYS A 559 30.51 5.58 23.57
N LEU A 560 29.45 5.81 24.35
CA LEU A 560 29.32 6.98 25.23
C LEU A 560 30.33 6.95 26.39
N ARG A 561 30.60 5.77 26.99
CA ARG A 561 31.64 5.61 28.02
C ARG A 561 33.02 5.92 27.44
N TYR A 562 33.31 5.41 26.24
CA TYR A 562 34.54 5.71 25.51
C TYR A 562 34.67 7.20 25.21
N LEU A 563 33.59 7.85 24.72
CA LEU A 563 33.54 9.29 24.48
C LEU A 563 33.85 10.09 25.75
N LYS A 564 33.25 9.72 26.88
CA LYS A 564 33.45 10.41 28.16
C LYS A 564 34.92 10.37 28.60
N LYS A 565 35.57 9.21 28.42
CA LYS A 565 36.96 8.95 28.82
C LYS A 565 37.99 9.57 27.87
N HIS A 566 37.78 9.42 26.56
CA HIS A 566 38.78 9.76 25.54
C HIS A 566 38.50 11.06 24.78
N LYS A 567 37.32 11.69 24.98
CA LYS A 567 36.87 12.89 24.25
C LYS A 567 36.83 12.71 22.73
N SER A 568 36.76 11.46 22.27
CA SER A 568 36.62 11.05 20.87
C SER A 568 35.71 9.83 20.79
N TRP A 569 35.04 9.62 19.65
CA TRP A 569 34.26 8.41 19.43
C TRP A 569 35.16 7.23 19.04
N PRO A 570 34.81 5.99 19.43
CA PRO A 570 35.60 4.82 19.06
C PRO A 570 35.49 4.52 17.57
N GLY A 571 36.60 4.11 16.97
CA GLY A 571 36.68 3.51 15.64
C GLY A 571 37.08 2.03 15.72
N ALA A 572 37.10 1.34 14.58
CA ALA A 572 37.47 -0.08 14.54
C ALA A 572 38.88 -0.36 15.12
N GLU A 573 39.79 0.61 15.07
CA GLU A 573 41.17 0.47 15.58
C GLU A 573 41.36 1.05 17.00
N SER A 574 40.29 1.41 17.71
CA SER A 574 40.34 1.97 19.09
C SER A 574 40.77 0.95 20.16
N GLY A 575 41.20 -0.25 19.78
CA GLY A 575 41.72 -1.27 20.69
C GLY A 575 40.65 -2.02 21.48
N SER A 576 41.00 -2.46 22.68
CA SER A 576 40.14 -3.25 23.59
C SER A 576 39.02 -2.40 24.18
N ILE A 577 37.87 -3.02 24.48
CA ILE A 577 36.75 -2.34 25.13
C ILE A 577 36.93 -2.45 26.64
N ASP A 578 36.96 -1.31 27.33
CA ASP A 578 37.03 -1.28 28.79
C ASP A 578 35.86 -2.08 29.38
N ASP A 579 36.14 -2.84 30.45
CA ASP A 579 35.17 -3.64 31.20
C ASP A 579 34.54 -4.85 30.48
N ILE A 580 34.97 -5.17 29.25
CA ILE A 580 34.52 -6.37 28.53
C ILE A 580 35.71 -7.22 28.10
N HIS A 581 36.00 -8.24 28.91
CA HIS A 581 37.15 -9.12 28.71
C HIS A 581 37.09 -9.85 27.35
N GLY A 582 38.15 -9.71 26.55
CA GLY A 582 38.28 -10.41 25.25
C GLY A 582 37.51 -9.77 24.08
N GLU A 583 36.86 -8.62 24.30
CA GLU A 583 36.21 -7.84 23.24
C GLU A 583 37.04 -6.61 22.85
N ASN A 584 36.99 -6.26 21.57
CA ASN A 584 37.66 -5.08 21.02
C ASN A 584 36.76 -4.39 19.99
N TRP A 585 37.01 -3.11 19.74
CA TRP A 585 36.18 -2.29 18.85
C TRP A 585 36.14 -2.84 17.43
N LYS A 586 37.24 -3.42 16.94
CA LYS A 586 37.33 -4.07 15.62
C LYS A 586 36.35 -5.24 15.49
N ARG A 587 36.23 -6.03 16.55
CA ARG A 587 35.30 -7.16 16.61
C ARG A 587 33.87 -6.65 16.58
N TRP A 588 33.53 -5.66 17.41
CA TRP A 588 32.19 -5.07 17.43
C TRP A 588 31.79 -4.41 16.11
N ASP A 589 32.70 -3.68 15.46
CA ASP A 589 32.47 -3.11 14.12
C ASP A 589 32.21 -4.21 13.09
N GLY A 590 33.02 -5.27 13.11
CA GLY A 590 32.83 -6.44 12.24
C GLY A 590 31.52 -7.19 12.52
N LEU A 591 31.02 -7.20 13.77
CA LEU A 591 29.73 -7.77 14.12
C LEU A 591 28.57 -6.92 13.58
N LEU A 592 28.67 -5.59 13.67
CA LEU A 592 27.68 -4.64 13.10
C LEU A 592 27.60 -4.75 11.58
N ILE A 593 28.74 -4.83 10.90
CA ILE A 593 28.81 -4.95 9.43
C ILE A 593 28.19 -6.29 8.97
N ARG A 594 28.50 -7.39 9.66
CA ARG A 594 28.06 -8.74 9.27
C ARG A 594 26.71 -9.17 9.82
N GLY A 595 26.09 -8.39 10.71
CA GLY A 595 24.83 -8.74 11.37
C GLY A 595 24.98 -9.98 12.26
N GLN A 596 26.01 -10.01 13.10
CA GLN A 596 26.33 -11.13 13.99
C GLN A 596 25.93 -10.80 15.44
N ARG A 597 25.70 -11.83 16.28
CA ARG A 597 25.24 -11.70 17.69
C ARG A 597 23.93 -10.91 17.89
N GLY A 598 23.03 -10.94 16.90
CA GLY A 598 21.70 -10.30 16.98
C GLY A 598 21.61 -8.91 16.37
N LEU A 599 22.70 -8.40 15.78
CA LEU A 599 22.75 -7.10 15.09
C LEU A 599 22.17 -7.20 13.67
N GLN A 600 21.62 -6.09 13.14
CA GLN A 600 20.89 -6.07 11.86
C GLN A 600 21.76 -6.24 10.60
N GLY A 601 23.08 -6.04 10.68
CA GLY A 601 23.96 -6.04 9.50
C GLY A 601 24.01 -4.70 8.78
N ASP A 602 24.93 -4.53 7.84
CA ASP A 602 25.12 -3.33 6.99
C ASP A 602 25.35 -2.00 7.75
N SER A 603 25.54 -2.07 9.06
CA SER A 603 25.90 -0.97 9.94
C SER A 603 27.40 -0.99 10.27
N SER A 604 27.90 0.08 10.86
CA SER A 604 29.24 0.17 11.44
C SER A 604 29.13 0.96 12.74
N ILE A 605 30.16 0.96 13.59
CA ILE A 605 30.16 1.76 14.81
C ILE A 605 29.88 3.24 14.48
N ALA A 606 30.47 3.76 13.40
CA ALA A 606 30.24 5.12 12.93
C ALA A 606 28.78 5.38 12.54
N LYS A 607 28.19 4.49 11.72
CA LYS A 607 26.78 4.61 11.31
C LYS A 607 25.83 4.49 12.50
N LEU A 608 26.11 3.57 13.43
CA LEU A 608 25.34 3.37 14.65
C LEU A 608 25.36 4.64 15.52
N ILE A 609 26.53 5.25 15.72
CA ILE A 609 26.66 6.51 16.46
C ILE A 609 25.85 7.62 15.78
N HIS A 610 25.97 7.78 14.46
CA HIS A 610 25.22 8.81 13.72
C HIS A 610 23.70 8.62 13.89
N SER A 611 23.21 7.40 13.68
CA SER A 611 21.79 7.06 13.78
C SER A 611 21.26 7.28 15.20
N LYS A 612 21.99 6.81 16.23
CA LYS A 612 21.57 6.96 17.63
C LYS A 612 21.62 8.40 18.10
N ILE A 613 22.60 9.19 17.70
CA ILE A 613 22.63 10.63 18.02
C ILE A 613 21.48 11.37 17.34
N ALA A 614 21.14 11.05 16.09
CA ALA A 614 19.97 11.62 15.43
C ALA A 614 18.66 11.26 16.13
N GLU A 615 18.51 10.02 16.60
CA GLU A 615 17.36 9.58 17.42
C GLU A 615 17.25 10.43 18.70
N GLN A 616 18.35 10.63 19.43
CA GLN A 616 18.38 11.47 20.63
C GLN A 616 18.07 12.94 20.33
N ALA A 617 18.57 13.46 19.21
CA ALA A 617 18.31 14.83 18.81
C ALA A 617 16.86 15.06 18.38
N GLN A 618 16.23 14.08 17.72
CA GLN A 618 14.81 14.14 17.41
C GLN A 618 13.97 14.15 18.70
N LYS A 619 14.26 13.26 19.65
CA LYS A 619 13.62 13.25 20.97
C LYS A 619 13.75 14.59 21.71
N PHE A 620 14.94 15.22 21.63
CA PHE A 620 15.16 16.55 22.20
C PHE A 620 14.31 17.62 21.51
N LYS A 621 14.27 17.63 20.16
CA LYS A 621 13.46 18.54 19.35
C LYS A 621 11.97 18.40 19.65
N ASP A 622 11.48 17.17 19.77
CA ASP A 622 10.07 16.88 20.08
C ASP A 622 9.70 17.41 21.48
N THR A 623 10.65 17.40 22.42
CA THR A 623 10.43 17.87 23.80
C THR A 623 10.51 19.39 23.94
N THR A 624 11.48 20.03 23.28
CA THR A 624 11.77 21.46 23.46
C THR A 624 11.21 22.36 22.36
N GLY A 625 10.73 21.78 21.26
CA GLY A 625 10.32 22.49 20.05
C GLY A 625 11.48 23.02 19.20
N THR A 626 12.73 22.84 19.64
CA THR A 626 13.93 23.32 18.92
C THR A 626 14.98 22.21 18.79
N PRO A 627 15.62 22.06 17.62
CA PRO A 627 16.65 21.06 17.44
C PRO A 627 17.89 21.39 18.29
N PRO A 628 18.60 20.38 18.83
CA PRO A 628 19.72 20.63 19.71
C PRO A 628 20.93 21.21 18.96
N ASN A 629 21.62 22.13 19.62
CA ASN A 629 22.96 22.62 19.29
C ASN A 629 23.96 22.13 20.36
N ARG A 630 25.24 22.52 20.25
CA ARG A 630 26.26 22.15 21.26
C ARG A 630 25.94 22.60 22.67
N GLN A 631 25.30 23.75 22.85
CA GLN A 631 24.93 24.29 24.16
C GLN A 631 23.65 23.67 24.72
N SER A 632 23.01 22.76 23.97
CA SER A 632 21.83 22.06 24.45
C SER A 632 22.21 21.10 25.58
N GLY A 633 21.21 20.80 26.43
CA GLY A 633 21.37 20.00 27.62
C GLY A 633 21.77 18.53 27.37
N PRO A 634 21.50 17.63 28.33
CA PRO A 634 21.85 16.23 28.16
C PRO A 634 21.04 15.52 27.06
N LEU A 635 21.58 14.41 26.54
CA LEU A 635 20.84 13.51 25.66
C LEU A 635 19.62 12.95 26.42
N PRO A 636 18.42 12.89 25.81
CA PRO A 636 17.18 12.48 26.50
C PRO A 636 17.26 11.12 27.21
N ASP A 637 17.85 10.10 26.59
CA ASP A 637 17.96 8.76 27.17
C ASP A 637 19.29 8.55 27.94
N TYR A 638 20.23 9.50 27.82
CA TYR A 638 21.58 9.38 28.40
C TYR A 638 21.92 10.67 29.16
N PRO A 639 21.32 10.91 30.34
CA PRO A 639 21.41 12.19 31.06
C PRO A 639 22.83 12.59 31.48
N ASN A 640 23.76 11.63 31.48
CA ASN A 640 25.16 11.84 31.83
C ASN A 640 26.06 12.28 30.66
N THR A 641 25.50 12.41 29.46
CA THR A 641 26.20 12.86 28.27
C THR A 641 25.50 14.06 27.65
N THR A 642 26.23 15.15 27.40
CA THR A 642 25.68 16.39 26.81
C THR A 642 25.89 16.46 25.30
N PHE A 643 25.06 17.26 24.60
CA PHE A 643 25.29 17.53 23.17
C PHE A 643 26.63 18.23 22.91
N GLU A 644 27.17 18.97 23.88
CA GLU A 644 28.53 19.52 23.85
C GLU A 644 29.58 18.41 23.72
N GLN A 645 29.53 17.40 24.60
CA GLN A 645 30.45 16.26 24.57
C GLN A 645 30.34 15.45 23.28
N VAL A 646 29.12 15.26 22.78
CA VAL A 646 28.87 14.63 21.48
C VAL A 646 29.53 15.41 20.35
N GLY A 647 29.36 16.74 20.37
CA GLY A 647 29.96 17.65 19.42
C GLY A 647 31.49 17.65 19.48
N GLU A 648 32.09 17.62 20.66
CA GLU A 648 33.55 17.45 20.84
C GLU A 648 34.01 16.11 20.26
N GLY A 649 33.26 15.04 20.53
CA GLY A 649 33.54 13.70 20.02
C GLY A 649 33.66 13.67 18.50
N PHE A 650 32.72 14.29 17.79
CA PHE A 650 32.72 14.34 16.33
C PHE A 650 33.89 15.14 15.74
N GLN A 651 34.38 16.16 16.45
CA GLN A 651 35.56 16.92 16.05
C GLN A 651 36.87 16.15 16.23
N ASN A 652 36.86 15.07 17.03
CA ASN A 652 38.04 14.28 17.40
C ASN A 652 38.02 12.85 16.82
N ILE A 653 37.16 12.54 15.85
CA ILE A 653 37.15 11.23 15.18
C ILE A 653 38.36 11.10 14.23
N GLU A 654 39.28 10.20 14.54
CA GLU A 654 40.44 9.93 13.70
C GLU A 654 40.09 9.13 12.42
N SER A 655 39.13 8.20 12.50
CA SER A 655 38.90 7.15 11.49
C SER A 655 37.88 7.46 10.40
N VAL A 656 36.96 8.42 10.59
CA VAL A 656 35.83 8.69 9.65
C VAL A 656 35.91 10.09 9.01
N GLY A 657 36.98 10.84 9.29
CA GLY A 657 37.10 12.25 8.92
C GLY A 657 36.29 13.11 9.89
N LYS A 658 36.84 14.26 10.29
CA LYS A 658 36.15 15.18 11.21
C LYS A 658 34.79 15.56 10.63
N THR A 659 33.75 15.38 11.44
CA THR A 659 32.37 15.81 11.15
C THR A 659 31.88 16.73 12.27
N SER A 660 30.76 17.40 12.07
CA SER A 660 30.11 18.23 13.10
C SER A 660 28.80 17.58 13.52
N LEU A 661 28.36 17.87 14.75
CA LEU A 661 27.02 17.47 15.22
C LEU A 661 25.94 17.97 14.25
N ARG A 662 26.02 19.25 13.87
CA ARG A 662 25.10 19.88 12.91
C ARG A 662 25.00 19.09 11.61
N ARG A 663 26.13 18.64 11.06
CA ARG A 663 26.17 17.87 9.83
C ARG A 663 25.50 16.50 9.97
N VAL A 664 25.78 15.77 11.05
CA VAL A 664 25.12 14.49 11.33
C VAL A 664 23.61 14.68 11.42
N LEU A 665 23.14 15.75 12.06
CA LEU A 665 21.71 16.05 12.18
C LEU A 665 21.06 16.44 10.85
N ILE A 666 21.76 17.13 9.95
CA ILE A 666 21.26 17.42 8.59
C ILE A 666 21.21 16.15 7.75
N GLU A 667 22.28 15.33 7.76
CA GLU A 667 22.37 14.09 6.99
C GLU A 667 21.30 13.06 7.41
N GLN A 668 20.86 13.10 8.67
CA GLN A 668 19.80 12.25 9.21
C GLN A 668 18.40 12.90 9.18
N GLY A 669 18.27 14.12 8.64
CA GLY A 669 16.99 14.81 8.46
C GLY A 669 16.36 15.41 9.73
N VAL A 670 17.11 15.52 10.83
CA VAL A 670 16.64 16.12 12.10
C VAL A 670 16.65 17.66 12.02
N LEU A 671 17.70 18.20 11.39
CA LEU A 671 17.88 19.63 11.13
C LEU A 671 17.51 19.97 9.68
N GLU A 672 16.64 20.97 9.52
CA GLU A 672 16.44 21.62 8.23
C GLU A 672 17.55 22.63 8.00
N GLY A 673 18.31 22.43 6.93
CA GLY A 673 19.36 23.34 6.51
C GLY A 673 19.91 22.89 5.16
N PRO A 674 20.50 23.81 4.39
CA PRO A 674 21.17 23.40 3.17
C PRO A 674 22.24 22.38 3.56
N ALA A 675 22.18 21.18 2.97
CA ALA A 675 23.33 20.29 2.95
C ALA A 675 24.54 21.13 2.55
N ILE A 676 25.67 20.96 3.24
CA ILE A 676 26.88 21.75 2.97
C ILE A 676 27.26 21.48 1.51
N SER A 677 26.86 22.42 0.65
CA SER A 677 27.06 22.36 -0.78
C SER A 677 28.32 23.12 -1.12
N LEU A 678 28.92 22.81 -2.28
CA LEU A 678 30.05 23.60 -2.78
C LEU A 678 29.70 25.09 -2.89
N ALA A 679 28.44 25.43 -3.19
CA ALA A 679 27.99 26.82 -3.27
C ALA A 679 27.99 27.52 -1.90
N LEU A 680 27.59 26.81 -0.84
CA LEU A 680 27.66 27.33 0.53
C LEU A 680 29.13 27.51 0.95
N ILE A 681 29.97 26.52 0.66
CA ILE A 681 31.41 26.61 0.93
C ILE A 681 32.03 27.81 0.19
N ASP A 682 31.75 27.96 -1.11
CA ASP A 682 32.20 29.08 -1.94
C ASP A 682 31.80 30.42 -1.29
N THR A 683 30.54 30.54 -0.86
CA THR A 683 30.02 31.77 -0.23
C THR A 683 30.81 32.15 1.02
N HIS A 684 31.08 31.19 1.91
CA HIS A 684 31.83 31.46 3.13
C HIS A 684 33.33 31.65 2.90
N ILE A 685 33.91 30.98 1.89
CA ILE A 685 35.31 31.23 1.47
C ILE A 685 35.44 32.68 0.99
N MET A 686 34.51 33.14 0.15
CA MET A 686 34.51 34.50 -0.37
C MET A 686 34.30 35.53 0.75
N HIS A 687 33.44 35.23 1.71
CA HIS A 687 33.26 36.07 2.90
C HIS A 687 34.56 36.16 3.73
N HIS A 688 35.21 35.02 4.00
CA HIS A 688 36.48 34.98 4.74
C HIS A 688 37.60 35.74 4.02
N LEU A 689 37.73 35.56 2.70
CA LEU A 689 38.69 36.28 1.87
C LEU A 689 38.44 37.79 1.90
N LYS A 690 37.17 38.21 1.84
CA LYS A 690 36.79 39.62 1.91
C LYS A 690 37.18 40.25 3.25
N ASN A 691 36.94 39.55 4.36
CA ASN A 691 37.13 40.09 5.71
C ASN A 691 38.60 40.02 6.16
N HIS A 692 39.32 38.95 5.83
CA HIS A 692 40.66 38.69 6.37
C HIS A 692 41.78 38.82 5.34
N ARG A 693 41.45 38.98 4.05
CA ARG A 693 42.41 39.06 2.92
C ARG A 693 43.40 37.88 2.87
N LYS A 694 43.00 36.74 3.42
CA LYS A 694 43.79 35.50 3.46
C LYS A 694 42.89 34.32 3.13
N TRP A 695 43.46 33.32 2.46
CA TRP A 695 42.78 32.05 2.22
C TRP A 695 42.49 31.36 3.56
N PRO A 696 41.28 30.82 3.79
CA PRO A 696 41.00 30.09 5.02
C PRO A 696 41.92 28.88 5.13
N GLN A 697 42.70 28.85 6.21
CA GLN A 697 43.53 27.71 6.59
C GLN A 697 42.74 26.81 7.53
N THR A 698 43.18 25.57 7.75
CA THR A 698 42.58 24.71 8.79
C THR A 698 42.66 25.36 10.19
N THR A 699 43.57 26.32 10.39
CA THR A 699 43.73 27.13 11.60
C THR A 699 42.90 28.42 11.61
N SER A 700 42.10 28.71 10.59
CA SER A 700 41.29 29.95 10.49
C SER A 700 40.11 30.02 11.46
N GLY A 701 39.94 29.02 12.34
CA GLY A 701 38.90 29.03 13.38
C GLY A 701 37.49 28.70 12.86
N PRO A 702 36.43 29.21 13.50
CA PRO A 702 35.05 28.96 13.11
C PRO A 702 34.68 29.58 11.76
N VAL A 703 33.76 28.93 11.04
CA VAL A 703 33.19 29.46 9.80
C VAL A 703 32.14 30.52 10.16
N GLU A 704 32.44 31.77 9.87
CA GLU A 704 31.57 32.91 10.19
C GLU A 704 30.15 32.70 9.64
N GLY A 705 29.13 32.76 10.51
CA GLY A 705 27.72 32.59 10.15
C GLY A 705 27.21 31.15 10.08
N ILE A 706 28.04 30.13 10.36
CA ILE A 706 27.59 28.75 10.51
C ILE A 706 28.02 28.22 11.87
N GLU A 707 27.05 28.10 12.78
CA GLU A 707 27.29 27.53 14.11
C GLU A 707 27.91 26.13 14.01
N ASP A 708 28.88 25.87 14.89
CA ASP A 708 29.59 24.60 15.07
C ASP A 708 30.42 24.08 13.87
N GLU A 709 30.59 24.88 12.82
CA GLU A 709 31.49 24.58 11.71
C GLU A 709 32.83 25.31 11.85
N HIS A 710 33.92 24.61 11.54
CA HIS A 710 35.28 25.15 11.59
C HIS A 710 36.03 24.84 10.28
N TRP A 711 36.96 25.70 9.91
CA TRP A 711 37.72 25.55 8.66
C TRP A 711 38.58 24.28 8.62
N ASN A 712 39.01 23.73 9.76
CA ASN A 712 39.66 22.42 9.81
C ASN A 712 38.72 21.26 9.44
N ILE A 713 37.45 21.31 9.86
CA ILE A 713 36.43 20.30 9.53
C ILE A 713 36.19 20.31 8.02
N TRP A 714 36.00 21.51 7.45
CA TRP A 714 35.80 21.66 6.00
C TRP A 714 37.04 21.25 5.21
N GLY A 715 38.24 21.61 5.68
CA GLY A 715 39.50 21.22 5.05
C GLY A 715 39.72 19.71 5.02
N GLU A 716 39.47 19.01 6.15
CA GLU A 716 39.56 17.56 6.18
C GLU A 716 38.50 16.89 5.32
N TRP A 717 37.26 17.38 5.33
CA TRP A 717 36.20 16.87 4.48
C TRP A 717 36.54 16.99 2.98
N LEU A 718 37.02 18.17 2.56
CA LEU A 718 37.49 18.38 1.19
C LEU A 718 38.69 17.47 0.84
N SER A 719 39.55 17.15 1.82
CA SER A 719 40.67 16.23 1.59
C SER A 719 40.23 14.77 1.44
N ARG A 720 39.27 14.28 2.25
CA ARG A 720 38.92 12.85 2.35
C ARG A 720 37.65 12.44 1.56
N GLY A 721 36.66 13.31 1.36
CA GLY A 721 35.28 12.87 1.08
C GLY A 721 34.52 13.48 -0.11
N GLY A 722 34.99 14.55 -0.77
CA GLY A 722 34.29 15.06 -1.97
C GLY A 722 34.40 14.09 -3.15
N ASN A 723 33.33 13.92 -3.95
CA ASN A 723 33.43 13.18 -5.21
C ASN A 723 34.51 13.85 -6.10
N THR A 724 35.29 13.09 -6.87
CA THR A 724 36.42 13.60 -7.68
C THR A 724 36.02 14.79 -8.57
N GLN A 725 34.79 14.81 -9.07
CA GLN A 725 34.18 15.85 -9.88
C GLN A 725 33.87 17.12 -9.08
N GLU A 726 33.45 17.00 -7.82
CA GLU A 726 33.21 18.12 -6.90
C GLU A 726 34.52 18.78 -6.49
N LYS A 727 35.55 17.98 -6.17
CA LYS A 727 36.91 18.50 -5.89
C LYS A 727 37.48 19.22 -7.12
N THR A 728 37.28 18.66 -8.31
CA THR A 728 37.73 19.27 -9.57
C THR A 728 36.99 20.56 -9.86
N THR A 729 35.68 20.60 -9.62
CA THR A 729 34.84 21.79 -9.82
C THR A 729 35.22 22.91 -8.85
N LEU A 730 35.38 22.59 -7.57
CA LEU A 730 35.82 23.54 -6.56
C LEU A 730 37.22 24.07 -6.91
N ARG A 731 38.16 23.20 -7.27
CA ARG A 731 39.51 23.62 -7.63
C ARG A 731 39.54 24.53 -8.87
N ARG A 732 38.81 24.19 -9.93
CA ARG A 732 38.67 25.05 -11.12
C ARG A 732 38.07 26.41 -10.80
N ARG A 733 37.08 26.47 -9.90
CA ARG A 733 36.49 27.74 -9.45
C ARG A 733 37.45 28.57 -8.61
N ILE A 734 38.20 27.93 -7.72
CA ILE A 734 39.23 28.58 -6.92
C ILE A 734 40.33 29.15 -7.83
N ASP A 735 40.80 28.37 -8.79
CA ASP A 735 41.80 28.81 -9.77
C ASP A 735 41.28 30.02 -10.58
N ALA A 736 40.01 30.01 -10.99
CA ALA A 736 39.38 31.13 -11.68
C ALA A 736 39.29 32.41 -10.81
N LEU A 737 38.94 32.26 -9.52
CA LEU A 737 38.84 33.38 -8.58
C LEU A 737 40.21 33.99 -8.24
N VAL A 738 41.25 33.17 -8.15
CA VAL A 738 42.63 33.65 -7.96
C VAL A 738 43.08 34.47 -9.18
N VAL A 739 42.74 34.02 -10.39
CA VAL A 739 43.00 34.77 -11.63
C VAL A 739 42.24 36.10 -11.63
N GLU A 740 40.95 36.09 -11.24
CA GLU A 740 40.13 37.31 -11.18
C GLU A 740 40.68 38.34 -10.17
N GLN A 741 41.09 37.91 -8.99
CA GLN A 741 41.67 38.82 -7.99
C GLN A 741 43.06 39.33 -8.39
N ALA A 742 43.88 38.50 -9.02
CA ALA A 742 45.18 38.93 -9.54
C ALA A 742 45.03 40.02 -10.61
N GLN A 743 44.06 39.85 -11.53
CA GLN A 743 43.70 40.85 -12.53
C GLN A 743 43.19 42.14 -11.88
N LYS A 744 42.31 42.04 -10.87
CA LYS A 744 41.75 43.20 -10.15
C LYS A 744 42.82 44.04 -9.44
N HIS A 745 43.89 43.41 -8.96
CA HIS A 745 44.99 44.08 -8.27
C HIS A 745 46.18 44.44 -9.18
N GLN A 746 46.02 44.36 -10.51
CA GLN A 746 47.06 44.65 -11.50
C GLN A 746 48.37 43.88 -11.26
N ILE A 747 48.29 42.72 -10.61
CA ILE A 747 49.42 41.80 -10.53
C ILE A 747 49.56 41.22 -11.93
N GLN A 748 50.66 41.51 -12.63
CA GLN A 748 50.93 40.93 -13.94
C GLN A 748 51.10 39.42 -13.82
N THR A 749 49.99 38.68 -13.84
CA THR A 749 49.98 37.26 -14.13
C THR A 749 50.15 37.14 -15.63
N GLY A 750 51.38 36.84 -16.07
CA GLY A 750 51.67 36.58 -17.48
C GLY A 750 50.92 35.34 -17.97
N THR A 751 49.71 35.52 -18.46
CA THR A 751 48.99 34.53 -19.28
C THR A 751 49.33 34.78 -20.75
N LEU A 752 50.18 33.94 -21.33
CA LEU A 752 50.33 33.82 -22.78
C LEU A 752 49.59 32.55 -23.23
N PRO A 753 48.61 32.63 -24.15
CA PRO A 753 48.35 31.56 -25.09
C PRO A 753 49.19 31.86 -26.34
N LEU A 754 50.26 31.09 -26.56
CA LEU A 754 51.00 31.14 -27.83
C LEU A 754 50.71 29.88 -28.62
N ASN A 755 50.02 30.05 -29.75
CA ASN A 755 50.09 29.11 -30.86
C ASN A 755 51.55 29.02 -31.31
N GLY A 756 52.19 27.90 -31.02
CA GLY A 756 53.53 27.61 -31.50
C GLY A 756 53.47 27.33 -32.99
N HIS A 757 53.87 28.29 -33.82
CA HIS A 757 54.57 27.99 -35.07
C HIS A 757 55.40 29.11 -35.70
N GLU A 758 55.48 30.33 -35.14
CA GLU A 758 56.13 31.44 -35.89
C GLU A 758 57.25 32.26 -35.21
N VAL A 759 57.73 31.96 -33.99
CA VAL A 759 58.64 32.94 -33.31
C VAL A 759 60.02 32.43 -32.84
N PHE A 760 60.35 31.14 -32.80
CA PHE A 760 61.71 30.70 -32.41
C PHE A 760 62.22 29.51 -33.24
N PRO A 761 63.10 29.73 -34.24
CA PRO A 761 63.64 28.65 -35.07
C PRO A 761 64.76 27.82 -34.41
N ASP A 762 65.29 28.23 -33.25
CA ASP A 762 66.51 27.63 -32.68
C ASP A 762 66.31 26.67 -31.49
N TYR A 763 65.07 26.38 -31.05
CA TYR A 763 64.81 25.40 -29.98
C TYR A 763 63.54 24.58 -30.23
N PRO A 764 63.63 23.43 -30.93
CA PRO A 764 62.45 22.65 -31.33
C PRO A 764 61.83 21.76 -30.23
N ASP A 765 62.55 21.49 -29.12
CA ASP A 765 62.22 20.35 -28.25
C ASP A 765 61.65 20.70 -26.86
N VAL A 766 60.94 21.82 -26.69
CA VAL A 766 60.26 22.10 -25.41
C VAL A 766 58.81 22.54 -25.64
N ALA A 767 57.97 21.57 -26.00
CA ALA A 767 56.54 21.64 -25.75
C ALA A 767 56.27 21.03 -24.36
N PHE A 768 55.66 21.80 -23.46
CA PHE A 768 55.06 21.23 -22.23
C PHE A 768 53.55 21.38 -22.29
N ASP A 769 52.89 20.23 -22.22
CA ASP A 769 51.48 20.10 -21.98
C ASP A 769 51.24 20.18 -20.46
N MET A 770 50.57 21.24 -20.00
CA MET A 770 50.15 21.35 -18.59
C MET A 770 48.93 20.48 -18.26
N ALA A 771 48.40 19.72 -19.23
CA ALA A 771 47.12 19.07 -19.09
C ALA A 771 47.12 17.69 -18.42
N ASP A 772 48.25 17.17 -17.91
CA ASP A 772 48.25 15.83 -17.31
C ASP A 772 48.66 15.74 -15.83
N THR A 773 47.99 14.80 -15.16
CA THR A 773 47.83 14.49 -13.73
C THR A 773 49.11 14.12 -12.94
N ALA A 774 50.24 14.78 -13.17
CA ALA A 774 51.53 14.34 -12.61
C ALA A 774 51.86 14.87 -11.19
N TYR A 775 51.17 15.89 -10.67
CA TYR A 775 51.55 16.50 -9.38
C TYR A 775 50.73 15.96 -8.21
N ARG A 776 51.27 14.93 -7.54
CA ARG A 776 50.63 14.26 -6.41
C ARG A 776 50.64 15.06 -5.10
N THR A 777 51.47 16.11 -5.00
CA THR A 777 51.58 16.94 -3.77
C THR A 777 51.83 18.42 -4.09
N LEU A 778 51.40 19.32 -3.18
CA LEU A 778 51.65 20.76 -3.28
C LEU A 778 53.16 21.08 -3.32
N GLY A 779 53.99 20.27 -2.67
CA GLY A 779 55.45 20.41 -2.72
C GLY A 779 56.03 20.17 -4.11
N SER A 780 55.53 19.18 -4.85
CA SER A 780 55.99 18.89 -6.22
C SER A 780 55.63 20.02 -7.20
N PHE A 781 54.47 20.66 -7.01
CA PHE A 781 54.07 21.83 -7.77
C PHE A 781 54.93 23.06 -7.44
N LYS A 782 55.19 23.34 -6.15
CA LYS A 782 56.08 24.44 -5.73
C LYS A 782 57.49 24.30 -6.29
N SER A 783 58.05 23.09 -6.32
CA SER A 783 59.38 22.84 -6.90
C SER A 783 59.43 23.06 -8.42
N SER A 784 58.40 22.64 -9.16
CA SER A 784 58.31 22.90 -10.60
C SER A 784 58.18 24.39 -10.92
N VAL A 785 57.37 25.13 -10.15
CA VAL A 785 57.23 26.59 -10.29
C VAL A 785 58.55 27.30 -9.94
N LYS A 786 59.23 26.88 -8.86
CA LYS A 786 60.54 27.43 -8.47
C LYS A 786 61.60 27.22 -9.56
N ASN A 787 61.60 26.05 -10.21
CA ASN A 787 62.51 25.75 -11.31
C ASN A 787 62.23 26.58 -12.58
N VAL A 788 60.96 26.85 -12.89
CA VAL A 788 60.57 27.71 -14.01
C VAL A 788 61.01 29.16 -13.77
N LEU A 789 60.78 29.67 -12.56
CA LEU A 789 61.17 31.04 -12.20
C LEU A 789 62.69 31.21 -12.11
N ALA A 790 63.42 30.20 -11.64
CA ALA A 790 64.88 30.19 -11.65
C ALA A 790 65.46 30.17 -13.08
N ARG A 791 64.87 29.38 -13.99
CA ARG A 791 65.30 29.34 -15.41
C ARG A 791 64.97 30.61 -16.19
N ALA A 792 63.93 31.34 -15.78
CA ALA A 792 63.61 32.65 -16.32
C ALA A 792 64.51 33.78 -15.76
N GLY A 793 65.45 33.48 -14.86
CA GLY A 793 66.34 34.47 -14.23
C GLY A 793 65.67 35.36 -13.19
N LEU A 794 64.44 35.03 -12.77
CA LEU A 794 63.63 35.85 -11.85
C LEU A 794 63.91 35.56 -10.37
N ILE A 795 64.71 34.54 -10.06
CA ILE A 795 65.17 34.22 -8.72
C ILE A 795 66.70 34.12 -8.75
N ASN A 796 67.39 35.08 -8.12
CA ASN A 796 68.77 34.93 -7.68
C ASN A 796 68.78 34.85 -6.14
N ALA A 797 69.81 34.23 -5.56
CA ALA A 797 69.89 33.89 -4.13
C ALA A 797 69.66 35.07 -3.14
N SER A 798 69.69 36.32 -3.61
CA SER A 798 69.41 37.51 -2.78
C SER A 798 67.92 37.93 -2.71
N THR A 799 67.02 37.36 -3.51
CA THR A 799 65.58 37.73 -3.52
C THR A 799 64.65 36.75 -2.82
N GLU A 800 65.19 35.69 -2.21
CA GLU A 800 64.42 34.61 -1.56
C GLU A 800 63.64 35.10 -0.32
N GLN A 801 64.07 36.18 0.34
CA GLN A 801 63.36 36.77 1.48
C GLN A 801 62.12 37.59 1.10
N THR A 802 62.04 38.15 -0.11
CA THR A 802 61.00 39.14 -0.46
C THR A 802 59.72 38.50 -0.99
N TYR A 803 59.79 37.30 -1.58
CA TYR A 803 58.65 36.66 -2.24
C TYR A 803 58.11 35.40 -1.53
N SER A 804 58.72 34.99 -0.41
CA SER A 804 58.26 33.83 0.39
C SER A 804 56.81 33.92 0.90
N PRO A 805 56.18 35.09 1.11
CA PRO A 805 54.76 35.15 1.51
C PRO A 805 53.76 34.96 0.36
N TYR A 806 54.21 35.11 -0.90
CA TYR A 806 53.34 35.09 -2.09
C TYR A 806 53.39 33.77 -2.89
N LEU A 807 54.31 32.86 -2.53
CA LEU A 807 54.44 31.48 -3.07
C LEU A 807 53.87 30.45 -2.09
#